data_AF-A0A925I086-F1
#
_entry.id   AF-A0A925I086-F1
#
_cell.length_a   1.000
_cell.length_b   1.000
_cell.length_c   1.000
_cell.angle_alpha   90.00
_cell.angle_beta   90.00
_cell.angle_gamma   90.00
#
_symmetry.space_group_name_H-M   'P 1'
#
loop_
_entity.id
_entity.type
_entity.pdbx_description
1 polymer ?
#
loop_
_entity_poly.entity_id
_entity_poly.type
_entity_poly.pdbx_seq_one_letter_code
_entity_poly.pdbx_strand_id
1 'polypeptide(L)'
;MAKDFLEAAEELKTTGKLSPQTRASLEKVLPLEHFELAQTDSVMYYAFAEDNKPELAQRTQTDLRFIDIRPFKRTYRILDANGMPTEQQGPPLKSLEELIARQRYALNRTIQIARRFTHTQTADLSGVDALIKFEAELAKSTRELAEGLQARGIDDTELLYQAETAMLGATDSLSAGKYDTATLQQRDALKNLIEGRNRIQMSIQKNPNRAQLAALRQFDRIQRQKLRRPKSDEEEAKEVVRRLEELADREEFVYKTLGGEDGSAKGDNAAGKPMGEPKEPMKGEGKGAAEGTPKGEPKKEEGKEPADKTGEKTGEEKPGDKPGDKPEEKGPLTARELEDKQLDIALEAREIEKTLGGLQGITDLAKERMAVAAKAAEETGSALGKGDLAEAQKGAEGAGKQFRELSQQVQALLAEEQAQRIAAAEQMASQLAREQKDFADRLASETEGSGGEGKPKKKNEEKRPGKGEEKKKDGDKYKMPGLDGQAEDIAEKATTLADVLGAAAKANTPEDQASAKKVQELVGKLKLDELTQRLQDLPGQVGAGKMQEAKAAAGDGSERMEAAAEQLSALHRSIVAPKVDELAKLEAKLNGLGEELTQLDTPTEITGWHMDATALLEELEKAGVTEELRKEFLEEMKKAGWGPEMKKGWNWSRVEGGYYAAPAGYRILISRLLDATRGRIQDLMLGELASSRDEAIPPQYQDLVDRYHQVLSSEGKQRKKLDK
;
A
#
# COMPACT_ATOMS: atom_id res chain seq x y z
N MET A 1 29.81 4.28 -17.50
CA MET A 1 29.31 5.09 -18.63
C MET A 1 30.20 6.28 -18.95
N ALA A 2 30.23 7.38 -18.18
CA ALA A 2 31.09 8.53 -18.53
C ALA A 2 32.59 8.15 -18.64
N LYS A 3 33.04 7.22 -17.77
CA LYS A 3 34.38 6.65 -17.83
C LYS A 3 34.63 5.83 -19.11
N ASP A 4 33.65 5.04 -19.53
CA ASP A 4 33.75 4.20 -20.74
C ASP A 4 33.82 5.04 -22.03
N PHE A 5 33.11 6.18 -22.08
CA PHE A 5 33.24 7.15 -23.19
C PHE A 5 34.59 7.87 -23.19
N LEU A 6 35.14 8.20 -22.02
CA LEU A 6 36.47 8.81 -21.91
C LEU A 6 37.58 7.81 -22.30
N GLU A 7 37.48 6.56 -21.84
CA GLU A 7 38.39 5.48 -22.23
C GLU A 7 38.32 5.22 -23.74
N ALA A 8 37.13 5.22 -24.34
CA ALA A 8 36.97 5.11 -25.79
C ALA A 8 37.57 6.29 -26.57
N ALA A 9 37.37 7.52 -26.08
CA ALA A 9 37.92 8.72 -26.72
C ALA A 9 39.46 8.75 -26.65
N GLU A 10 40.05 8.34 -25.53
CA GLU A 10 41.51 8.20 -25.40
C GLU A 10 42.07 7.06 -26.26
N GLU A 11 41.39 5.92 -26.30
CA GLU A 11 41.79 4.77 -27.13
C GLU A 11 41.76 5.12 -28.62
N LEU A 12 40.71 5.81 -29.08
CA LEU A 12 40.59 6.30 -30.46
C LEU A 12 41.68 7.34 -30.79
N LYS A 13 42.01 8.25 -29.84
CA LYS A 13 43.09 9.23 -30.01
C LYS A 13 44.48 8.60 -30.10
N THR A 14 44.74 7.58 -29.29
CA THR A 14 46.07 6.98 -29.17
C THR A 14 46.35 5.93 -30.25
N THR A 15 45.35 5.13 -30.62
CA THR A 15 45.54 3.98 -31.51
C THR A 15 44.86 4.13 -32.88
N GLY A 16 43.95 5.10 -33.02
CA GLY A 16 43.17 5.30 -34.25
C GLY A 16 42.07 4.25 -34.49
N LYS A 17 41.87 3.28 -33.58
CA LYS A 17 40.83 2.24 -33.66
C LYS A 17 40.30 1.91 -32.25
N LEU A 18 39.02 1.59 -32.13
CA LEU A 18 38.46 1.11 -30.85
C LEU A 18 38.72 -0.40 -30.69
N SER A 19 39.11 -0.85 -29.48
CA SER A 19 39.19 -2.28 -29.22
C SER A 19 37.80 -2.94 -29.25
N PRO A 20 37.72 -4.26 -29.50
CA PRO A 20 36.45 -4.99 -29.49
C PRO A 20 35.67 -4.88 -28.17
N GLN A 21 36.37 -4.75 -27.03
CA GLN A 21 35.72 -4.60 -25.72
C GLN A 21 35.10 -3.21 -25.52
N THR A 22 35.83 -2.15 -25.87
CA THR A 22 35.31 -0.78 -25.83
C THR A 22 34.21 -0.58 -26.87
N ARG A 23 34.34 -1.19 -28.04
CA ARG A 23 33.29 -1.19 -29.05
C ARG A 23 32.05 -1.92 -28.54
N ALA A 24 32.19 -3.09 -27.91
CA ALA A 24 31.07 -3.80 -27.29
C ALA A 24 30.49 -3.07 -26.06
N SER A 25 31.25 -2.23 -25.36
CA SER A 25 30.72 -1.40 -24.26
C SER A 25 29.96 -0.17 -24.78
N LEU A 26 30.47 0.46 -25.84
CA LEU A 26 29.79 1.57 -26.53
C LEU A 26 28.55 1.09 -27.31
N GLU A 27 28.58 -0.10 -27.90
CA GLU A 27 27.41 -0.73 -28.53
C GLU A 27 26.29 -1.06 -27.52
N LYS A 28 26.60 -1.08 -26.22
CA LYS A 28 25.58 -1.18 -25.15
C LYS A 28 24.93 0.16 -24.81
N VAL A 29 25.44 1.28 -25.33
CA VAL A 29 24.89 2.61 -25.09
C VAL A 29 24.31 3.17 -26.38
N LEU A 30 23.05 3.57 -26.34
CA LEU A 30 22.39 4.30 -27.42
C LEU A 30 22.42 5.81 -27.08
N PRO A 31 23.41 6.58 -27.57
CA PRO A 31 23.46 8.02 -27.33
C PRO A 31 22.28 8.67 -28.05
N LEU A 32 21.30 9.12 -27.27
CA LEU A 32 20.10 9.77 -27.82
C LEU A 32 20.43 11.15 -28.41
N GLU A 33 21.56 11.74 -28.02
CA GLU A 33 22.05 13.04 -28.46
C GLU A 33 22.42 13.10 -29.95
N HIS A 34 22.69 11.94 -30.56
CA HIS A 34 22.99 11.85 -32.00
C HIS A 34 21.74 11.89 -32.87
N PHE A 35 20.58 11.72 -32.26
CA PHE A 35 19.31 11.88 -32.93
C PHE A 35 18.86 13.33 -32.67
N GLU A 36 18.41 14.04 -33.70
CA GLU A 36 17.91 15.43 -33.60
C GLU A 36 16.55 15.47 -32.87
N LEU A 37 16.51 14.93 -31.66
CA LEU A 37 15.29 14.70 -30.89
C LEU A 37 14.81 16.02 -30.29
N ALA A 38 13.56 16.35 -30.58
CA ALA A 38 12.86 17.44 -29.92
C ALA A 38 12.26 16.99 -28.58
N GLN A 39 11.88 17.95 -27.73
CA GLN A 39 11.16 17.69 -26.47
C GLN A 39 9.79 17.04 -26.69
N THR A 40 9.26 17.13 -27.90
CA THR A 40 7.99 16.51 -28.30
C THR A 40 8.16 15.08 -28.77
N ASP A 41 9.39 14.61 -28.94
CA ASP A 41 9.65 13.32 -29.54
C ASP A 41 9.55 12.19 -28.51
N SER A 42 8.93 11.08 -28.95
CA SER A 42 8.90 9.83 -28.20
C SER A 42 9.83 8.84 -28.89
N VAL A 43 10.83 8.36 -28.15
CA VAL A 43 11.81 7.42 -28.69
C VAL A 43 11.32 6.01 -28.46
N MET A 44 11.22 5.26 -29.56
CA MET A 44 10.92 3.83 -29.55
C MET A 44 12.20 3.06 -29.88
N TYR A 45 12.60 2.15 -29.00
CA TYR A 45 13.78 1.33 -29.22
C TYR A 45 13.50 -0.14 -28.89
N TYR A 46 14.21 -1.03 -29.57
CA TYR A 46 14.26 -2.46 -29.26
C TYR A 46 15.67 -2.96 -29.55
N ALA A 47 16.11 -3.97 -28.84
CA ALA A 47 17.37 -4.65 -29.12
C ALA A 47 17.10 -5.94 -29.90
N PHE A 48 18.07 -6.37 -30.69
CA PHE A 48 18.05 -7.69 -31.29
C PHE A 48 19.43 -8.34 -31.18
N ALA A 49 19.43 -9.65 -31.05
CA ALA A 49 20.62 -10.48 -31.16
C ALA A 49 20.43 -11.41 -32.36
N GLU A 50 21.46 -11.53 -33.19
CA GLU A 50 21.47 -12.41 -34.35
C GLU A 50 22.64 -13.40 -34.19
N ASP A 51 22.34 -14.69 -34.23
CA ASP A 51 23.35 -15.76 -34.17
C ASP A 51 23.98 -15.94 -35.57
N ASN A 52 25.30 -16.12 -35.61
CA ASN A 52 26.09 -16.29 -36.85
C ASN A 52 26.11 -17.74 -37.36
N LYS A 53 25.04 -18.51 -37.15
CA LYS A 53 24.97 -19.88 -37.67
C LYS A 53 25.02 -19.89 -39.20
N PRO A 54 25.87 -20.72 -39.82
CA PRO A 54 26.14 -20.68 -41.26
C PRO A 54 24.95 -21.09 -42.14
N GLU A 55 23.99 -21.85 -41.60
CA GLU A 55 22.84 -22.34 -42.37
C GLU A 55 21.61 -21.44 -42.28
N LEU A 56 21.40 -20.78 -41.14
CA LEU A 56 20.31 -19.81 -40.94
C LEU A 56 20.59 -18.95 -39.71
N ALA A 57 20.87 -17.66 -39.91
CA ALA A 57 21.04 -16.73 -38.81
C ALA A 57 19.72 -16.63 -38.00
N GLN A 58 19.79 -16.89 -36.70
CA GLN A 58 18.61 -16.81 -35.83
C GLN A 58 18.59 -15.45 -35.15
N ARG A 59 17.53 -14.66 -35.41
CA ARG A 59 17.35 -13.34 -34.81
C ARG A 59 16.33 -13.37 -33.68
N THR A 60 16.74 -13.03 -32.46
CA THR A 60 15.87 -12.79 -31.31
C THR A 60 15.78 -11.30 -31.05
N GLN A 61 14.59 -10.79 -30.70
CA GLN A 61 14.38 -9.36 -30.47
C GLN A 61 13.70 -9.15 -29.12
N THR A 62 14.04 -8.07 -28.42
CA THR A 62 13.33 -7.66 -27.21
C THR A 62 11.96 -7.07 -27.55
N ASP A 63 11.16 -6.86 -26.52
CA ASP A 63 9.99 -5.99 -26.59
C ASP A 63 10.40 -4.55 -26.88
N LEU A 64 9.47 -3.79 -27.48
CA LEU A 64 9.69 -2.38 -27.78
C LEU A 64 9.54 -1.58 -26.49
N ARG A 65 10.54 -0.74 -26.22
CA ARG A 65 10.62 0.15 -25.07
C ARG A 65 10.41 1.57 -25.55
N PHE A 66 9.82 2.38 -24.68
CA PHE A 66 9.47 3.77 -24.97
C PHE A 66 10.22 4.68 -24.00
N ILE A 67 10.81 5.75 -24.51
CA ILE A 67 11.39 6.84 -23.73
C ILE A 67 10.65 8.11 -24.10
N ASP A 68 10.03 8.73 -23.11
CA ASP A 68 9.48 10.06 -23.25
C ASP A 68 10.53 11.07 -22.81
N ILE A 69 10.97 11.92 -23.74
CA ILE A 69 11.89 13.01 -23.43
C ILE A 69 11.09 14.07 -22.70
N ARG A 70 11.38 14.24 -21.40
CA ARG A 70 10.80 15.30 -20.58
C ARG A 70 11.86 16.35 -20.29
N PRO A 71 11.50 17.64 -20.23
CA PRO A 71 12.45 18.68 -19.87
C PRO A 71 13.08 18.40 -18.49
N PHE A 72 14.41 18.35 -18.45
CA PHE A 72 15.20 18.10 -17.25
C PHE A 72 15.21 19.40 -16.40
N LYS A 73 14.22 19.53 -15.50
CA LYS A 73 13.98 20.60 -14.51
C LYS A 73 13.09 21.78 -14.95
N ARG A 74 12.23 22.19 -14.00
CA ARG A 74 11.15 23.20 -14.07
C ARG A 74 11.61 24.68 -14.15
N THR A 75 12.91 24.93 -14.28
CA THR A 75 13.53 26.26 -14.39
C THR A 75 14.60 26.12 -15.48
N TYR A 76 14.60 26.77 -16.63
CA TYR A 76 14.09 28.06 -17.05
C TYR A 76 13.51 27.90 -18.47
N ARG A 77 12.19 28.11 -18.65
CA ARG A 77 11.81 28.99 -19.75
C ARG A 77 12.18 30.38 -19.26
N ILE A 78 13.18 31.01 -19.86
CA ILE A 78 13.28 32.46 -19.80
C ILE A 78 12.05 32.95 -20.57
N LEU A 79 10.91 32.99 -19.89
CA LEU A 79 9.82 33.85 -20.27
C LEU A 79 10.38 35.26 -20.16
N ASP A 80 10.23 36.05 -21.22
CA ASP A 80 10.63 37.45 -21.24
C ASP A 80 10.21 38.17 -19.95
N ALA A 81 11.07 39.07 -19.48
CA ALA A 81 11.23 39.58 -18.11
C ALA A 81 10.01 40.24 -17.42
N ASN A 82 8.78 40.10 -17.94
CA ASN A 82 7.55 40.61 -17.33
C ASN A 82 6.57 39.50 -16.87
N GLY A 83 6.90 38.22 -17.01
CA GLY A 83 6.06 37.11 -16.55
C GLY A 83 6.52 36.53 -15.22
N MET A 84 5.78 36.78 -14.14
CA MET A 84 6.00 36.13 -12.83
C MET A 84 6.11 34.60 -13.01
N PRO A 85 7.07 33.93 -12.34
CA PRO A 85 7.25 32.49 -12.44
C PRO A 85 6.01 31.80 -11.87
N THR A 86 5.14 31.36 -12.76
CA THR A 86 3.97 30.57 -12.40
C THR A 86 4.44 29.13 -12.22
N GLU A 87 4.85 28.81 -11.00
CA GLU A 87 5.18 27.45 -10.52
C GLU A 87 4.00 26.46 -10.61
N GLN A 88 2.82 26.94 -11.02
CA GLN A 88 1.61 26.16 -11.18
C GLN A 88 1.56 25.45 -12.55
N GLN A 89 2.52 24.57 -12.82
CA GLN A 89 2.25 23.51 -13.78
C GLN A 89 1.19 22.59 -13.15
N GLY A 90 -0.06 22.77 -13.58
CA GLY A 90 -1.16 21.88 -13.20
C GLY A 90 -0.78 20.41 -13.41
N PRO A 91 -1.24 19.49 -12.54
CA PRO A 91 -0.93 18.08 -12.66
C PRO A 91 -1.36 17.56 -14.04
N PRO A 92 -0.57 16.69 -14.70
CA PRO A 92 -0.96 16.08 -15.97
C PRO A 92 -2.22 15.23 -15.79
N LEU A 93 -3.04 15.14 -16.84
CA LEU A 93 -4.22 14.26 -16.88
C LEU A 93 -3.76 12.81 -16.81
N LYS A 94 -4.04 12.13 -15.70
CA LYS A 94 -3.59 10.77 -15.44
C LYS A 94 -4.32 9.76 -16.32
N SER A 95 -5.57 10.04 -16.70
CA SER A 95 -6.34 9.21 -17.63
C SER A 95 -5.69 9.13 -19.01
N LEU A 96 -5.19 10.24 -19.54
CA LEU A 96 -4.51 10.28 -20.83
C LEU A 96 -3.16 9.55 -20.80
N GLU A 97 -2.39 9.67 -19.71
CA GLU A 97 -1.16 8.89 -19.51
C GLU A 97 -1.44 7.38 -19.46
N GLU A 98 -2.55 6.97 -18.83
CA GLU A 98 -2.98 5.57 -18.81
C GLU A 98 -3.38 5.06 -20.21
N LEU A 99 -4.09 5.87 -21.01
CA LEU A 99 -4.39 5.54 -22.41
C LEU A 99 -3.11 5.36 -23.24
N ILE A 100 -2.12 6.24 -23.07
CA ILE A 100 -0.81 6.13 -23.73
C ILE A 100 -0.11 4.83 -23.32
N ALA A 101 -0.10 4.50 -22.03
CA ALA A 101 0.52 3.26 -21.52
C ALA A 101 -0.16 2.01 -22.10
N ARG A 102 -1.49 2.01 -22.24
CA ARG A 102 -2.25 0.91 -22.85
C ARG A 102 -2.01 0.78 -24.33
N GLN A 103 -1.94 1.90 -25.05
CA GLN A 103 -1.63 1.89 -26.48
C GLN A 103 -0.24 1.31 -26.72
N ARG A 104 0.73 1.63 -25.86
CA ARG A 104 2.08 1.03 -25.89
C ARG A 104 2.04 -0.48 -25.68
N TYR A 105 1.22 -0.95 -24.74
CA TYR A 105 1.01 -2.38 -24.51
C TYR A 105 0.38 -3.06 -25.73
N ALA A 106 -0.67 -2.48 -26.30
CA ALA A 106 -1.33 -3.01 -27.50
C ALA A 106 -0.36 -3.10 -28.69
N LEU A 107 0.40 -2.03 -28.95
CA LEU A 107 1.42 -1.98 -30.00
C LEU A 107 2.48 -3.07 -29.81
N ASN A 108 3.00 -3.25 -28.59
CA ASN A 108 3.94 -4.32 -28.28
C ASN A 108 3.35 -5.70 -28.56
N ARG A 109 2.10 -5.93 -28.15
CA ARG A 109 1.43 -7.20 -28.37
C ARG A 109 1.21 -7.49 -29.86
N THR A 110 0.79 -6.50 -30.64
CA THR A 110 0.64 -6.64 -32.10
C THR A 110 1.98 -6.99 -32.76
N ILE A 111 3.07 -6.32 -32.37
CA ILE A 111 4.41 -6.62 -32.91
C ILE A 111 4.81 -8.06 -32.58
N GLN A 112 4.55 -8.54 -31.37
CA GLN A 112 4.82 -9.93 -30.99
C GLN A 112 3.99 -10.92 -31.82
N ILE A 113 2.70 -10.64 -32.04
CA ILE A 113 1.82 -11.48 -32.87
C ILE A 113 2.31 -11.48 -34.33
N ALA A 114 2.60 -10.31 -34.90
CA ALA A 114 3.13 -10.16 -36.25
C ALA A 114 4.40 -11.00 -36.43
N ARG A 115 5.34 -10.88 -35.49
CA ARG A 115 6.60 -11.66 -35.50
C ARG A 115 6.32 -13.16 -35.43
N ARG A 116 5.49 -13.63 -34.49
CA ARG A 116 5.15 -15.05 -34.34
C ARG A 116 4.49 -15.59 -35.61
N PHE A 117 3.58 -14.82 -36.21
CA PHE A 117 2.92 -15.17 -37.45
C PHE A 117 3.93 -15.32 -38.59
N THR A 118 4.87 -14.40 -38.75
CA THR A 118 5.92 -14.52 -39.78
C THR A 118 6.78 -15.78 -39.60
N HIS A 119 7.06 -16.19 -38.36
CA HIS A 119 7.89 -17.38 -38.09
C HIS A 119 7.11 -18.70 -38.21
N THR A 120 5.88 -18.74 -37.73
CA THR A 120 5.10 -19.98 -37.60
C THR A 120 4.07 -20.18 -38.71
N GLN A 121 3.69 -19.11 -39.41
CA GLN A 121 2.54 -19.05 -40.33
C GLN A 121 1.19 -19.45 -39.71
N THR A 122 1.13 -19.61 -38.38
CA THR A 122 -0.09 -19.93 -37.64
C THR A 122 -0.55 -18.71 -36.86
N ALA A 123 -1.79 -18.28 -37.06
CA ALA A 123 -2.37 -17.18 -36.32
C ALA A 123 -2.81 -17.62 -34.92
N ASP A 124 -2.39 -16.89 -33.88
CA ASP A 124 -2.97 -16.99 -32.54
C ASP A 124 -4.33 -16.26 -32.54
N LEU A 125 -5.35 -16.93 -33.06
CA LEU A 125 -6.70 -16.35 -33.21
C LEU A 125 -7.25 -15.84 -31.88
N SER A 126 -7.02 -16.59 -30.79
CA SER A 126 -7.48 -16.21 -29.46
C SER A 126 -6.81 -14.91 -28.96
N GLY A 127 -5.49 -14.78 -29.16
CA GLY A 127 -4.75 -13.59 -28.81
C GLY A 127 -5.11 -12.39 -29.68
N VAL A 128 -5.38 -12.62 -30.97
CA VAL A 128 -5.83 -11.57 -31.91
C VAL A 128 -7.23 -11.06 -31.54
N ASP A 129 -8.18 -11.95 -31.25
CA ASP A 129 -9.54 -11.56 -30.86
C ASP A 129 -9.55 -10.76 -29.55
N ALA A 130 -8.74 -11.16 -28.57
CA ALA A 130 -8.56 -10.42 -27.33
C ALA A 130 -7.96 -9.02 -27.58
N LEU A 131 -6.99 -8.92 -28.49
CA LEU A 131 -6.35 -7.66 -28.84
C LEU A 131 -7.27 -6.71 -29.62
N ILE A 132 -8.11 -7.24 -30.52
CA ILE A 132 -9.13 -6.47 -31.23
C ILE A 132 -10.11 -5.84 -30.24
N LYS A 133 -10.62 -6.64 -29.28
CA LYS A 133 -11.51 -6.13 -28.23
C LYS A 133 -10.84 -5.05 -27.38
N PHE A 134 -9.59 -5.29 -26.97
CA PHE A 134 -8.82 -4.34 -26.18
C PHE A 134 -8.60 -3.00 -26.90
N GLU A 135 -8.19 -3.02 -28.17
CA GLU A 135 -7.97 -1.81 -28.97
C GLU A 135 -9.30 -1.06 -29.22
N ALA A 136 -10.41 -1.77 -29.44
CA ALA A 136 -11.73 -1.16 -29.59
C ALA A 136 -12.21 -0.45 -28.30
N GLU A 137 -12.00 -1.08 -27.13
CA GLU A 137 -12.29 -0.46 -25.83
C GLU A 137 -11.40 0.77 -25.57
N LEU A 138 -10.15 0.72 -26.02
CA LEU A 138 -9.21 1.83 -25.90
C LEU A 138 -9.61 3.01 -26.82
N ALA A 139 -10.07 2.73 -28.04
CA ALA A 139 -10.64 3.73 -28.94
C ALA A 139 -11.86 4.41 -28.32
N LYS A 140 -12.80 3.61 -27.79
CA LYS A 140 -13.99 4.12 -27.09
C LYS A 140 -13.62 5.00 -25.90
N SER A 141 -12.67 4.58 -25.07
CA SER A 141 -12.23 5.35 -23.91
C SER A 141 -11.54 6.66 -24.31
N THR A 142 -10.78 6.64 -25.41
CA THR A 142 -10.15 7.83 -25.99
C THR A 142 -11.19 8.85 -26.47
N ARG A 143 -12.25 8.36 -27.11
CA ARG A 143 -13.40 9.19 -27.51
C ARG A 143 -14.12 9.80 -26.31
N GLU A 144 -14.47 8.99 -25.31
CA GLU A 144 -15.13 9.47 -24.09
C GLU A 144 -14.29 10.54 -23.37
N LEU A 145 -12.96 10.38 -23.37
CA LEU A 145 -12.04 11.38 -22.85
C LEU A 145 -12.11 12.68 -23.67
N ALA A 146 -12.04 12.60 -24.99
CA ALA A 146 -12.11 13.75 -25.90
C ALA A 146 -13.43 14.54 -25.72
N GLU A 147 -14.56 13.85 -25.77
CA GLU A 147 -15.89 14.45 -25.61
C GLU A 147 -16.03 15.11 -24.23
N GLY A 148 -15.54 14.47 -23.17
CA GLY A 148 -15.62 15.02 -21.82
C GLY A 148 -14.67 16.19 -21.55
N LEU A 149 -13.52 16.27 -22.23
CA LEU A 149 -12.64 17.44 -22.21
C LEU A 149 -13.30 18.62 -22.95
N GLN A 150 -13.90 18.36 -24.11
CA GLN A 150 -14.62 19.36 -24.90
C GLN A 150 -15.83 19.93 -24.13
N ALA A 151 -16.61 19.06 -23.47
CA ALA A 151 -17.73 19.47 -22.61
C ALA A 151 -17.29 20.38 -21.44
N ARG A 152 -16.00 20.39 -21.09
CA ARG A 152 -15.40 21.24 -20.06
C ARG A 152 -14.66 22.43 -20.64
N GLY A 153 -14.82 22.74 -21.92
CA GLY A 153 -14.22 23.90 -22.58
C GLY A 153 -12.75 23.74 -22.94
N ILE A 154 -12.27 22.50 -23.16
CA ILE A 154 -10.97 22.24 -23.78
C ILE A 154 -11.22 21.87 -25.24
N ASP A 155 -10.98 22.82 -26.14
CA ASP A 155 -11.26 22.65 -27.57
C ASP A 155 -10.17 21.89 -28.33
N ASP A 156 -8.95 21.80 -27.77
CA ASP A 156 -7.78 21.14 -28.39
C ASP A 156 -7.82 19.60 -28.32
N THR A 157 -8.98 18.99 -28.64
CA THR A 157 -9.24 17.54 -28.55
C THR A 157 -9.16 16.80 -29.88
N GLU A 158 -8.91 17.49 -31.00
CA GLU A 158 -8.86 16.90 -32.35
C GLU A 158 -7.89 15.73 -32.46
N LEU A 159 -6.71 15.83 -31.84
CA LEU A 159 -5.71 14.76 -31.85
C LEU A 159 -6.20 13.48 -31.15
N LEU A 160 -7.10 13.58 -30.17
CA LEU A 160 -7.68 12.41 -29.53
C LEU A 160 -8.65 11.67 -30.47
N TYR A 161 -9.44 12.40 -31.26
CA TYR A 161 -10.30 11.78 -32.29
C TYR A 161 -9.50 11.16 -33.43
N GLN A 162 -8.37 11.76 -33.79
CA GLN A 162 -7.44 11.15 -34.76
C GLN A 162 -6.80 9.88 -34.18
N ALA A 163 -6.48 9.86 -32.88
CA ALA A 163 -6.02 8.65 -32.22
C ALA A 163 -7.08 7.54 -32.19
N GLU A 164 -8.34 7.87 -31.83
CA GLU A 164 -9.49 6.94 -31.90
C GLU A 164 -9.62 6.33 -33.30
N THR A 165 -9.60 7.18 -34.35
CA THR A 165 -9.74 6.72 -35.75
C THR A 165 -8.63 5.75 -36.13
N ALA A 166 -7.39 6.01 -35.70
CA ALA A 166 -6.27 5.13 -35.96
C ALA A 166 -6.37 3.80 -35.18
N MET A 167 -6.84 3.82 -33.93
CA MET A 167 -7.11 2.60 -33.15
C MET A 167 -8.20 1.73 -33.81
N LEU A 168 -9.29 2.33 -34.27
CA LEU A 168 -10.36 1.60 -35.00
C LEU A 168 -9.82 1.02 -36.31
N GLY A 169 -9.03 1.79 -37.06
CA GLY A 169 -8.34 1.27 -38.25
C GLY A 169 -7.44 0.07 -37.93
N ALA A 170 -6.75 0.09 -36.78
CA ALA A 170 -5.96 -1.04 -36.32
C ALA A 170 -6.81 -2.26 -35.99
N THR A 171 -7.99 -2.10 -35.38
CA THR A 171 -8.93 -3.21 -35.15
C THR A 171 -9.37 -3.87 -36.45
N ASP A 172 -9.69 -3.08 -37.47
CA ASP A 172 -10.05 -3.59 -38.80
C ASP A 172 -8.88 -4.37 -39.42
N SER A 173 -7.66 -3.82 -39.36
CA SER A 173 -6.45 -4.48 -39.88
C SER A 173 -6.11 -5.78 -39.14
N LEU A 174 -6.25 -5.81 -37.80
CA LEU A 174 -6.06 -7.03 -36.99
C LEU A 174 -7.07 -8.12 -37.39
N SER A 175 -8.35 -7.76 -37.55
CA SER A 175 -9.40 -8.69 -37.97
C SER A 175 -9.16 -9.25 -39.37
N ALA A 176 -8.54 -8.46 -40.25
CA ALA A 176 -8.15 -8.87 -41.60
C ALA A 176 -6.81 -9.64 -41.66
N GLY A 177 -6.15 -9.90 -40.53
CA GLY A 177 -4.83 -10.55 -40.47
C GLY A 177 -3.68 -9.69 -41.02
N LYS A 178 -3.88 -8.38 -41.18
CA LYS A 178 -2.88 -7.42 -41.70
C LYS A 178 -2.08 -6.81 -40.56
N TYR A 179 -1.27 -7.62 -39.89
CA TYR A 179 -0.56 -7.23 -38.67
C TYR A 179 0.41 -6.05 -38.85
N ASP A 180 1.06 -5.93 -40.01
CA ASP A 180 1.96 -4.80 -40.31
C ASP A 180 1.19 -3.49 -40.43
N THR A 181 0.02 -3.50 -41.10
CA THR A 181 -0.86 -2.33 -41.22
C THR A 181 -1.41 -1.92 -39.85
N ALA A 182 -1.85 -2.91 -39.04
CA ALA A 182 -2.29 -2.66 -37.68
C ALA A 182 -1.19 -2.01 -36.83
N THR A 183 0.06 -2.47 -36.96
CA THR A 183 1.21 -1.90 -36.25
C THR A 183 1.43 -0.43 -36.61
N LEU A 184 1.33 -0.06 -37.90
CA LEU A 184 1.46 1.33 -38.34
C LEU A 184 0.33 2.21 -37.77
N GLN A 185 -0.90 1.73 -37.84
CA GLN A 185 -2.07 2.45 -37.31
C GLN A 185 -1.97 2.64 -35.79
N GLN A 186 -1.50 1.64 -35.04
CA GLN A 186 -1.28 1.76 -33.59
C GLN A 186 -0.16 2.75 -33.25
N ARG A 187 0.87 2.89 -34.11
CA ARG A 187 1.91 3.90 -33.94
C ARG A 187 1.37 5.32 -34.17
N ASP A 188 0.53 5.49 -35.18
CA ASP A 188 -0.14 6.77 -35.45
C ASP A 188 -1.08 7.16 -34.30
N ALA A 189 -1.84 6.19 -33.77
CA ALA A 189 -2.66 6.38 -32.58
C ALA A 189 -1.82 6.84 -31.38
N LEU A 190 -0.70 6.16 -31.09
CA LEU A 190 0.19 6.51 -29.99
C LEU A 190 0.79 7.91 -30.15
N LYS A 191 1.23 8.26 -31.37
CA LYS A 191 1.73 9.59 -31.69
C LYS A 191 0.69 10.66 -31.40
N ASN A 192 -0.53 10.47 -31.89
CA ASN A 192 -1.64 11.40 -31.71
C ASN A 192 -2.03 11.58 -30.22
N LEU A 193 -2.01 10.51 -29.42
CA LEU A 193 -2.23 10.61 -27.97
C LEU A 193 -1.15 11.46 -27.27
N ILE A 194 0.12 11.24 -27.61
CA ILE A 194 1.26 11.97 -27.01
C ILE A 194 1.23 13.45 -27.39
N GLU A 195 1.00 13.76 -28.67
CA GLU A 195 0.85 15.14 -29.12
C GLU A 195 -0.39 15.81 -28.50
N GLY A 196 -1.51 15.06 -28.43
CA GLY A 196 -2.75 15.50 -27.79
C GLY A 196 -2.54 15.88 -26.33
N ARG A 197 -1.81 15.05 -25.57
CA ARG A 197 -1.42 15.35 -24.18
C ARG A 197 -0.72 16.69 -24.06
N ASN A 198 0.28 16.94 -24.90
CA ASN A 198 1.06 18.17 -24.83
C ASN A 198 0.19 19.40 -25.16
N ARG A 199 -0.71 19.29 -26.15
CA ARG A 199 -1.64 20.38 -26.49
C ARG A 199 -2.62 20.65 -25.35
N ILE A 200 -3.30 19.62 -24.85
CA ILE A 200 -4.26 19.74 -23.75
C ILE A 200 -3.60 20.35 -22.50
N GLN A 201 -2.37 19.93 -22.19
CA GLN A 201 -1.62 20.50 -21.05
C GLN A 201 -1.35 22.00 -21.24
N MET A 202 -1.01 22.44 -22.45
CA MET A 202 -0.86 23.86 -22.76
C MET A 202 -2.19 24.61 -22.66
N SER A 203 -3.31 24.02 -23.09
CA SER A 203 -4.64 24.65 -23.02
C SER A 203 -5.10 24.82 -21.57
N ILE A 204 -4.84 23.81 -20.73
CA ILE A 204 -5.08 23.86 -19.28
C ILE A 204 -4.25 24.97 -18.62
N GLN A 205 -2.99 25.14 -19.06
CA GLN A 205 -2.13 26.21 -18.54
C GLN A 205 -2.58 27.60 -18.98
N LYS A 206 -3.09 27.75 -20.21
CA LYS A 206 -3.55 29.04 -20.75
C LYS A 206 -4.85 29.53 -20.12
N ASN A 207 -5.71 28.62 -19.64
CA ASN A 207 -7.03 28.93 -19.09
C ASN A 207 -7.14 28.52 -17.61
N PRO A 208 -6.55 29.29 -16.67
CA PRO A 208 -6.48 28.93 -15.24
C PRO A 208 -7.80 29.17 -14.49
N ASN A 209 -8.94 28.79 -15.05
CA ASN A 209 -10.21 28.87 -14.34
C ASN A 209 -10.29 27.77 -13.27
N ARG A 210 -10.27 28.14 -11.98
CA ARG A 210 -10.26 27.19 -10.84
C ARG A 210 -11.45 26.22 -10.87
N ALA A 211 -12.64 26.71 -11.21
CA ALA A 211 -13.84 25.87 -11.28
C ALA A 211 -13.72 24.82 -12.40
N GLN A 212 -13.19 25.23 -13.56
CA GLN A 212 -12.92 24.34 -14.68
C GLN A 212 -11.83 23.31 -14.34
N LEU A 213 -10.75 23.74 -13.67
CA LEU A 213 -9.69 22.85 -13.21
C LEU A 213 -10.19 21.80 -12.20
N ALA A 214 -11.05 22.19 -11.26
CA ALA A 214 -11.68 21.25 -10.33
C ALA A 214 -12.56 20.23 -11.08
N ALA A 215 -13.39 20.69 -12.02
CA ALA A 215 -14.22 19.83 -12.85
C ALA A 215 -13.41 18.88 -13.75
N LEU A 216 -12.24 19.33 -14.24
CA LEU A 216 -11.29 18.52 -15.01
C LEU A 216 -10.62 17.46 -14.14
N ARG A 217 -10.22 17.79 -12.90
CA ARG A 217 -9.65 16.81 -11.96
C ARG A 217 -10.66 15.73 -11.59
N GLN A 218 -11.90 16.10 -11.32
CA GLN A 218 -12.99 15.13 -11.08
C GLN A 218 -13.21 14.22 -12.29
N PHE A 219 -13.23 14.80 -13.49
CA PHE A 219 -13.36 14.02 -14.72
C PHE A 219 -12.20 13.06 -14.96
N ASP A 220 -10.97 13.52 -14.76
CA ASP A 220 -9.76 12.71 -14.89
C ASP A 220 -9.78 11.52 -13.91
N ARG A 221 -10.25 11.74 -12.67
CA ARG A 221 -10.49 10.66 -11.68
C ARG A 221 -11.47 9.62 -12.19
N ILE A 222 -12.64 10.05 -12.68
CA ILE A 222 -13.68 9.16 -13.21
C ILE A 222 -13.16 8.35 -14.40
N GLN A 223 -12.49 9.00 -15.35
CA GLN A 223 -11.94 8.33 -16.53
C GLN A 223 -10.85 7.33 -16.15
N ARG A 224 -9.98 7.69 -15.21
CA ARG A 224 -8.96 6.78 -14.68
C ARG A 224 -9.57 5.54 -14.01
N GLN A 225 -10.68 5.71 -13.29
CA GLN A 225 -11.40 4.59 -12.68
C GLN A 225 -12.00 3.66 -13.74
N LYS A 226 -12.64 4.20 -14.78
CA LYS A 226 -13.16 3.41 -15.91
C LYS A 226 -12.08 2.63 -16.64
N LEU A 227 -10.88 3.20 -16.75
CA LEU A 227 -9.77 2.52 -17.39
C LEU A 227 -9.29 1.34 -16.54
N ARG A 228 -9.17 1.47 -15.22
CA ARG A 228 -8.65 0.37 -14.37
C ARG A 228 -9.39 -0.94 -14.65
N ARG A 229 -8.64 -2.05 -14.71
CA ARG A 229 -9.26 -3.38 -14.77
C ARG A 229 -10.22 -3.50 -13.59
N PRO A 230 -11.44 -4.04 -13.79
CA PRO A 230 -12.32 -4.31 -12.66
C PRO A 230 -11.53 -5.17 -11.68
N LYS A 231 -11.43 -4.67 -10.45
CA LYS A 231 -10.82 -5.40 -9.35
C LYS A 231 -11.74 -6.56 -8.99
N SER A 232 -11.19 -7.61 -8.38
CA SER A 232 -12.05 -8.55 -7.66
C SER A 232 -12.74 -7.80 -6.51
N ASP A 233 -13.91 -8.27 -6.07
CA ASP A 233 -14.62 -7.69 -4.93
C ASP A 233 -13.70 -7.64 -3.68
N GLU A 234 -12.79 -8.60 -3.53
CA GLU A 234 -11.79 -8.67 -2.47
C GLU A 234 -10.68 -7.60 -2.60
N GLU A 235 -10.15 -7.39 -3.81
CA GLU A 235 -9.17 -6.32 -4.05
C GLU A 235 -9.80 -4.93 -3.92
N GLU A 236 -11.08 -4.80 -4.27
CA GLU A 236 -11.86 -3.58 -4.08
C GLU A 236 -12.14 -3.34 -2.60
N ALA A 237 -12.52 -4.38 -1.84
CA ALA A 237 -12.66 -4.37 -0.39
C ALA A 237 -11.41 -3.86 0.32
N LYS A 238 -10.24 -4.46 0.03
CA LYS A 238 -8.95 -4.09 0.62
C LYS A 238 -8.57 -2.65 0.28
N GLU A 239 -8.85 -2.20 -0.95
CA GLU A 239 -8.61 -0.82 -1.34
C GLU A 239 -9.54 0.15 -0.63
N VAL A 240 -10.81 -0.20 -0.41
CA VAL A 240 -11.75 0.61 0.37
C VAL A 240 -11.25 0.81 1.79
N VAL A 241 -10.87 -0.27 2.49
CA VAL A 241 -10.32 -0.18 3.86
C VAL A 241 -9.11 0.75 3.90
N ARG A 242 -8.14 0.54 2.98
CA ARG A 242 -6.94 1.38 2.86
C ARG A 242 -7.28 2.85 2.61
N ARG A 243 -8.26 3.12 1.75
CA ARG A 243 -8.69 4.51 1.46
C ARG A 243 -9.42 5.13 2.64
N LEU A 244 -10.21 4.37 3.40
CA LEU A 244 -10.86 4.86 4.62
C LEU A 244 -9.82 5.24 5.68
N GLU A 245 -8.78 4.43 5.87
CA GLU A 245 -7.66 4.77 6.76
C GLU A 245 -6.93 6.04 6.29
N GLU A 246 -6.63 6.14 4.99
CA GLU A 246 -6.04 7.36 4.43
C GLU A 246 -6.93 8.60 4.63
N LEU A 247 -8.25 8.45 4.53
CA LEU A 247 -9.19 9.55 4.80
C LEU A 247 -9.20 9.93 6.28
N ALA A 248 -9.21 8.95 7.18
CA ALA A 248 -9.14 9.18 8.62
C ALA A 248 -7.88 9.97 9.01
N ASP A 249 -6.72 9.59 8.47
CA ASP A 249 -5.45 10.27 8.74
C ASP A 249 -5.40 11.68 8.13
N ARG A 250 -6.03 11.89 6.96
CA ARG A 250 -6.14 13.22 6.34
C ARG A 250 -7.08 14.14 7.13
N GLU A 251 -8.20 13.63 7.63
CA GLU A 251 -9.11 14.38 8.51
C GLU A 251 -8.43 14.71 9.84
N GLU A 252 -7.69 13.76 10.44
CA GLU A 252 -6.91 14.01 11.64
C GLU A 252 -5.86 15.12 11.42
N PHE A 253 -5.23 15.15 10.25
CA PHE A 253 -4.33 16.23 9.86
C PHE A 253 -5.05 17.58 9.76
N VAL A 254 -6.24 17.63 9.16
CA VAL A 254 -7.06 18.86 9.08
C VAL A 254 -7.44 19.32 10.48
N TYR A 255 -7.90 18.41 11.33
CA TYR A 255 -8.22 18.67 12.74
C TYR A 255 -7.05 19.30 13.50
N LYS A 256 -5.87 18.66 13.47
CA LYS A 256 -4.67 19.16 14.18
C LYS A 256 -4.20 20.51 13.65
N THR A 257 -4.29 20.71 12.34
CA THR A 257 -3.92 21.99 11.72
C THR A 257 -4.86 23.11 12.15
N LEU A 258 -6.17 22.85 12.21
CA LEU A 258 -7.18 23.82 12.66
C LEU A 258 -7.07 24.13 14.17
N GLY A 259 -6.73 23.12 14.97
CA GLY A 259 -6.49 23.28 16.41
C GLY A 259 -5.20 24.02 16.77
N GLY A 260 -4.31 24.23 15.79
CA GLY A 260 -3.02 24.88 16.01
C GLY A 260 -2.00 24.01 16.78
N GLU A 261 -2.27 22.71 16.97
CA GLU A 261 -1.39 21.80 17.71
C GLU A 261 -0.09 21.53 16.94
N ASP A 262 -0.15 21.39 15.62
CA ASP A 262 1.01 21.14 14.76
C ASP A 262 1.89 22.39 14.53
N GLY A 263 1.42 23.58 14.90
CA GLY A 263 2.16 24.85 14.75
C GLY A 263 3.21 25.10 15.83
N SER A 264 3.32 24.20 16.83
CA SER A 264 4.24 24.36 17.95
C SER A 264 5.23 23.20 18.10
N ALA A 265 5.83 22.78 16.99
CA ALA A 265 7.23 22.34 17.03
C ALA A 265 8.12 23.53 17.44
N LYS A 266 7.96 23.98 18.70
CA LYS A 266 8.97 24.74 19.42
C LYS A 266 10.20 23.84 19.42
N GLY A 267 11.13 24.14 18.53
CA GLY A 267 12.50 23.73 18.73
C GLY A 267 12.92 24.21 20.11
N ASP A 268 13.04 23.28 21.06
CA ASP A 268 13.74 23.47 22.31
C ASP A 268 15.23 23.71 22.00
N ASN A 269 15.55 24.88 21.45
CA ASN A 269 16.85 25.51 21.63
C ASN A 269 16.80 26.31 22.94
N ALA A 270 16.67 25.56 24.05
CA ALA A 270 16.99 26.06 25.37
C ALA A 270 18.52 26.07 25.51
N ALA A 271 19.08 27.27 25.59
CA ALA A 271 20.48 27.52 25.85
C ALA A 271 20.98 26.79 27.13
N GLY A 272 21.73 25.70 26.94
CA GLY A 272 22.47 24.99 27.98
C GLY A 272 23.90 25.49 28.09
N LYS A 273 24.22 26.16 29.21
CA LYS A 273 25.58 26.38 29.73
C LYS A 273 26.30 25.05 30.03
N PRO A 274 27.64 25.02 30.06
CA PRO A 274 28.41 23.80 30.17
C PRO A 274 28.46 23.28 31.62
N MET A 275 28.04 22.02 31.83
CA MET A 275 28.57 21.15 32.88
C MET A 275 29.43 20.10 32.14
N GLY A 276 30.65 19.77 32.56
CA GLY A 276 31.06 19.44 33.92
C GLY A 276 31.33 17.93 33.93
N GLU A 277 32.60 17.56 34.12
CA GLU A 277 33.17 16.21 33.99
C GLU A 277 32.37 15.10 34.71
N PRO A 278 32.31 13.88 34.13
CA PRO A 278 31.74 12.73 34.81
C PRO A 278 32.73 12.15 35.84
N LYS A 279 32.29 12.10 37.11
CA LYS A 279 32.94 11.33 38.17
C LYS A 279 32.65 9.84 38.02
N GLU A 280 33.71 9.06 38.16
CA GLU A 280 33.74 7.60 38.30
C GLU A 280 32.86 7.09 39.47
N PRO A 281 32.28 5.87 39.36
CA PRO A 281 31.73 5.16 40.51
C PRO A 281 32.82 4.35 41.25
N MET A 282 32.82 4.48 42.57
CA MET A 282 33.62 3.69 43.51
C MET A 282 33.21 2.22 43.55
N LYS A 283 34.24 1.37 43.49
CA LYS A 283 34.49 0.09 44.21
C LYS A 283 33.37 -0.52 45.05
N GLY A 284 33.06 -1.78 44.73
CA GLY A 284 32.67 -2.84 45.68
C GLY A 284 33.60 -4.05 45.50
N GLU A 285 34.17 -4.53 46.60
CA GLU A 285 35.20 -5.56 46.72
C GLU A 285 34.69 -7.00 46.52
N GLY A 286 35.55 -7.89 45.99
CA GLY A 286 35.32 -9.34 45.98
C GLY A 286 36.50 -10.11 45.35
N LYS A 287 37.36 -10.67 46.21
CA LYS A 287 38.64 -11.37 45.97
C LYS A 287 38.55 -12.64 45.09
N GLY A 288 39.62 -12.93 44.32
CA GLY A 288 39.93 -14.30 43.85
C GLY A 288 41.01 -14.46 42.77
N ALA A 289 42.29 -14.41 43.19
CA ALA A 289 43.55 -15.01 42.68
C ALA A 289 43.78 -15.46 41.20
N ALA A 290 44.95 -14.98 40.71
CA ALA A 290 46.00 -15.62 39.88
C ALA A 290 45.71 -15.94 38.39
N GLU A 291 46.59 -15.75 37.39
CA GLU A 291 48.06 -15.68 37.29
C GLU A 291 48.45 -15.09 35.90
N GLY A 292 49.66 -14.51 35.76
CA GLY A 292 50.41 -14.50 34.49
C GLY A 292 50.34 -13.29 33.52
N THR A 293 51.27 -12.34 33.65
CA THR A 293 51.81 -11.48 32.55
C THR A 293 53.04 -12.17 31.93
N PRO A 294 53.54 -11.81 30.72
CA PRO A 294 54.42 -10.63 30.62
C PRO A 294 54.43 -9.83 29.28
N LYS A 295 54.57 -8.51 29.45
CA LYS A 295 55.48 -7.53 28.81
C LYS A 295 55.78 -7.55 27.30
N GLY A 296 55.69 -6.35 26.71
CA GLY A 296 56.51 -5.92 25.58
C GLY A 296 56.23 -4.48 25.09
N GLU A 297 56.74 -3.47 25.81
CA GLU A 297 57.17 -2.16 25.24
C GLU A 297 58.56 -2.33 24.54
N PRO A 298 59.16 -1.37 23.78
CA PRO A 298 58.97 0.10 23.80
C PRO A 298 59.10 0.90 22.46
N LYS A 299 58.51 2.10 22.45
CA LYS A 299 59.08 3.47 22.20
C LYS A 299 60.15 3.73 21.10
N LYS A 300 59.96 4.80 20.30
CA LYS A 300 60.90 5.93 20.02
C LYS A 300 60.22 6.98 19.11
N GLU A 301 60.04 8.23 19.54
CA GLU A 301 60.95 9.42 19.48
C GLU A 301 61.13 9.96 18.05
N GLU A 302 60.52 11.11 17.72
CA GLU A 302 61.02 12.50 17.85
C GLU A 302 61.96 12.95 16.71
N GLY A 303 61.66 14.11 16.10
CA GLY A 303 62.58 14.79 15.18
C GLY A 303 61.96 16.00 14.49
N LYS A 304 62.20 17.20 15.03
CA LYS A 304 61.84 18.54 14.54
C LYS A 304 62.82 19.04 13.46
N GLU A 305 62.28 19.77 12.45
CA GLU A 305 62.72 21.06 11.81
C GLU A 305 64.21 21.30 11.39
N PRO A 306 64.59 22.36 10.62
CA PRO A 306 63.83 23.40 9.87
C PRO A 306 64.37 23.76 8.44
N ALA A 307 63.69 24.75 7.82
CA ALA A 307 64.22 25.85 6.99
C ALA A 307 64.31 25.74 5.44
N ASP A 308 63.34 26.43 4.80
CA ASP A 308 63.53 27.67 4.00
C ASP A 308 64.21 27.58 2.60
N LYS A 309 63.41 27.71 1.51
CA LYS A 309 63.38 28.89 0.59
C LYS A 309 62.82 28.62 -0.82
N THR A 310 61.98 29.58 -1.24
CA THR A 310 61.78 30.15 -2.60
C THR A 310 61.20 29.31 -3.75
N GLY A 311 60.10 29.82 -4.33
CA GLY A 311 59.93 29.82 -5.80
C GLY A 311 58.51 29.58 -6.34
N GLU A 312 57.76 30.66 -6.53
CA GLU A 312 57.01 30.97 -7.77
C GLU A 312 55.73 30.17 -8.18
N LYS A 313 54.59 30.87 -8.07
CA LYS A 313 53.38 30.92 -8.94
C LYS A 313 52.98 29.67 -9.75
N THR A 314 51.75 29.17 -9.52
CA THR A 314 50.54 29.49 -10.33
C THR A 314 49.31 28.86 -9.68
N GLY A 315 48.17 29.56 -9.73
CA GLY A 315 46.96 29.28 -8.94
C GLY A 315 46.21 28.03 -9.37
N GLU A 316 45.81 27.25 -8.35
CA GLU A 316 44.95 26.08 -8.44
C GLU A 316 43.64 26.45 -7.72
N GLU A 317 42.57 26.65 -8.49
CA GLU A 317 41.22 26.90 -7.98
C GLU A 317 40.69 25.61 -7.34
N LYS A 318 40.43 25.66 -6.03
CA LYS A 318 39.72 24.61 -5.30
C LYS A 318 38.24 24.59 -5.74
N PRO A 319 37.63 23.40 -5.88
CA PRO A 319 36.21 23.27 -6.14
C PRO A 319 35.43 23.72 -4.89
N GLY A 320 34.59 24.72 -5.06
CA GLY A 320 33.74 25.26 -4.00
C GLY A 320 32.73 24.25 -3.49
N ASP A 321 32.69 24.12 -2.16
CA ASP A 321 31.56 23.57 -1.40
C ASP A 321 30.28 24.28 -1.83
N LYS A 322 29.37 23.52 -2.47
CA LYS A 322 28.00 23.98 -2.67
C LYS A 322 27.25 23.88 -1.35
N PRO A 323 26.55 24.93 -0.90
CA PRO A 323 25.65 24.84 0.22
C PRO A 323 24.54 23.85 -0.14
N GLY A 324 24.36 22.82 0.68
CA GLY A 324 23.26 21.88 0.54
C GLY A 324 21.93 22.63 0.70
N ASP A 325 21.12 22.60 -0.34
CA ASP A 325 19.71 23.01 -0.31
C ASP A 325 19.00 22.21 0.78
N LYS A 326 18.78 22.84 1.94
CA LYS A 326 17.78 22.35 2.89
C LYS A 326 16.42 22.45 2.20
N PRO A 327 15.58 21.39 2.22
CA PRO A 327 14.22 21.50 1.73
C PRO A 327 13.55 22.66 2.47
N GLU A 328 13.07 23.65 1.72
CA GLU A 328 12.32 24.78 2.28
C GLU A 328 11.17 24.20 3.13
N GLU A 329 11.19 24.50 4.43
CA GLU A 329 10.09 24.19 5.33
C GLU A 329 8.85 24.89 4.80
N LYS A 330 7.95 24.12 4.17
CA LYS A 330 6.67 24.63 3.72
C LYS A 330 5.96 25.22 4.94
N GLY A 331 5.67 26.52 4.89
CA GLY A 331 4.91 27.20 5.92
C GLY A 331 3.55 26.54 6.18
N PRO A 332 2.87 26.91 7.29
CA PRO A 332 1.56 26.38 7.62
C PRO A 332 0.59 26.57 6.45
N LEU A 333 -0.22 25.53 6.18
CA LEU A 333 -1.18 25.56 5.09
C LEU A 333 -2.15 26.72 5.29
N THR A 334 -2.41 27.43 4.21
CA THR A 334 -3.40 28.50 4.21
C THR A 334 -4.81 27.91 4.37
N ALA A 335 -5.75 28.68 4.93
CA ALA A 335 -7.15 28.24 5.06
C ALA A 335 -7.75 27.76 3.73
N ARG A 336 -7.32 28.36 2.62
CA ARG A 336 -7.72 28.00 1.26
C ARG A 336 -7.17 26.63 0.82
N GLU A 337 -5.96 26.29 1.22
CA GLU A 337 -5.38 24.97 0.96
C GLU A 337 -6.05 23.88 1.80
N LEU A 338 -6.47 24.21 3.04
CA LEU A 338 -7.28 23.30 3.87
C LEU A 338 -8.66 23.07 3.26
N GLU A 339 -9.32 24.12 2.76
CA GLU A 339 -10.59 24.01 2.05
C GLU A 339 -10.46 23.10 0.81
N ASP A 340 -9.42 23.27 -0.02
CA ASP A 340 -9.18 22.42 -1.18
C ASP A 340 -8.93 20.96 -0.79
N LYS A 341 -8.17 20.71 0.30
CA LYS A 341 -7.95 19.36 0.84
C LYS A 341 -9.25 18.74 1.32
N GLN A 342 -10.07 19.49 2.03
CA GLN A 342 -11.34 19.00 2.55
C GLN A 342 -12.33 18.66 1.43
N LEU A 343 -12.36 19.45 0.36
CA LEU A 343 -13.12 19.13 -0.84
C LEU A 343 -12.66 17.79 -1.46
N ASP A 344 -11.35 17.56 -1.53
CA ASP A 344 -10.81 16.30 -2.05
C ASP A 344 -11.15 15.10 -1.15
N ILE A 345 -11.14 15.27 0.18
CA ILE A 345 -11.58 14.23 1.14
C ILE A 345 -13.06 13.91 0.93
N ALA A 346 -13.93 14.92 0.88
CA ALA A 346 -15.36 14.75 0.68
C ALA A 346 -15.69 14.03 -0.63
N LEU A 347 -15.02 14.39 -1.73
CA LEU A 347 -15.19 13.73 -3.02
C LEU A 347 -14.73 12.26 -2.98
N GLU A 348 -13.60 11.98 -2.35
CA GLU A 348 -13.10 10.62 -2.17
C GLU A 348 -14.03 9.79 -1.28
N ALA A 349 -14.60 10.38 -0.22
CA ALA A 349 -15.60 9.73 0.62
C ALA A 349 -16.86 9.34 -0.19
N ARG A 350 -17.37 10.21 -1.08
CA ARG A 350 -18.50 9.87 -1.96
C ARG A 350 -18.18 8.75 -2.95
N GLU A 351 -16.94 8.68 -3.44
CA GLU A 351 -16.51 7.56 -4.27
C GLU A 351 -16.51 6.24 -3.48
N ILE A 352 -15.99 6.26 -2.25
CA ILE A 352 -15.98 5.09 -1.38
C ILE A 352 -17.40 4.66 -1.01
N GLU A 353 -18.32 5.58 -0.72
CA GLU A 353 -19.74 5.31 -0.47
C GLU A 353 -20.38 4.54 -1.63
N LYS A 354 -20.14 5.00 -2.86
CA LYS A 354 -20.65 4.34 -4.06
C LYS A 354 -20.07 2.92 -4.23
N THR A 355 -18.77 2.76 -4.02
CA THR A 355 -18.11 1.45 -4.08
C THR A 355 -18.64 0.51 -3.01
N LEU A 356 -18.73 0.95 -1.75
CA LEU A 356 -19.30 0.18 -0.64
C LEU A 356 -20.75 -0.24 -0.90
N GLY A 357 -21.53 0.59 -1.60
CA GLY A 357 -22.89 0.25 -2.03
C GLY A 357 -22.95 -0.94 -2.99
N GLY A 358 -21.89 -1.16 -3.78
CA GLY A 358 -21.78 -2.26 -4.73
C GLY A 358 -21.13 -3.54 -4.17
N LEU A 359 -20.40 -3.45 -3.06
CA LEU A 359 -19.73 -4.59 -2.45
C LEU A 359 -20.72 -5.56 -1.79
N GLN A 360 -20.57 -6.84 -2.09
CA GLN A 360 -21.32 -7.91 -1.43
C GLN A 360 -20.77 -8.14 -0.01
N GLY A 361 -21.65 -8.48 0.93
CA GLY A 361 -21.26 -8.75 2.32
C GLY A 361 -21.22 -7.51 3.23
N ILE A 362 -21.25 -6.29 2.67
CA ILE A 362 -21.40 -5.06 3.46
C ILE A 362 -22.82 -4.91 3.99
N THR A 363 -22.93 -4.59 5.27
CA THR A 363 -24.20 -4.39 5.99
C THR A 363 -24.80 -3.02 5.69
N ASP A 364 -26.11 -2.88 5.88
CA ASP A 364 -26.81 -1.60 5.70
C ASP A 364 -26.31 -0.54 6.69
N LEU A 365 -25.92 -0.97 7.91
CA LEU A 365 -25.32 -0.09 8.92
C LEU A 365 -24.02 0.53 8.43
N ALA A 366 -23.10 -0.26 7.87
CA ALA A 366 -21.83 0.24 7.33
C ALA A 366 -22.06 1.23 6.17
N LYS A 367 -23.07 0.97 5.31
CA LYS A 367 -23.44 1.89 4.21
C LYS A 367 -24.00 3.21 4.74
N GLU A 368 -24.89 3.15 5.73
CA GLU A 368 -25.46 4.34 6.36
C GLU A 368 -24.39 5.18 7.04
N ARG A 369 -23.49 4.54 7.80
CA ARG A 369 -22.35 5.21 8.44
C ARG A 369 -21.41 5.86 7.44
N MET A 370 -21.14 5.20 6.32
CA MET A 370 -20.35 5.80 5.25
C MET A 370 -21.01 7.07 4.69
N ALA A 371 -22.32 7.04 4.47
CA ALA A 371 -23.06 8.19 3.99
C ALA A 371 -23.03 9.35 5.00
N VAL A 372 -23.12 9.05 6.30
CA VAL A 372 -22.98 10.04 7.39
C VAL A 372 -21.56 10.62 7.42
N ALA A 373 -20.53 9.79 7.35
CA ALA A 373 -19.12 10.23 7.35
C ALA A 373 -18.79 11.10 6.12
N ALA A 374 -19.26 10.70 4.94
CA ALA A 374 -19.11 11.50 3.72
C ALA A 374 -19.79 12.86 3.84
N LYS A 375 -21.00 12.90 4.43
CA LYS A 375 -21.72 14.15 4.68
C LYS A 375 -21.01 15.04 5.70
N ALA A 376 -20.47 14.47 6.78
CA ALA A 376 -19.69 15.21 7.77
C ALA A 376 -18.43 15.86 7.15
N ALA A 377 -17.74 15.15 6.24
CA ALA A 377 -16.62 15.71 5.49
C ALA A 377 -17.04 16.87 4.56
N GLU A 378 -18.21 16.80 3.93
CA GLU A 378 -18.77 17.90 3.10
C GLU A 378 -19.16 19.13 3.94
N GLU A 379 -19.79 18.90 5.10
CA GLU A 379 -20.16 19.95 6.05
C GLU A 379 -18.91 20.66 6.60
N THR A 380 -17.85 19.90 6.89
CA THR A 380 -16.53 20.42 7.28
C THR A 380 -15.94 21.34 6.21
N GLY A 381 -15.98 20.92 4.93
CA GLY A 381 -15.53 21.76 3.81
C GLY A 381 -16.34 23.04 3.68
N SER A 382 -17.65 22.96 3.92
CA SER A 382 -18.55 24.10 3.91
C SER A 382 -18.28 25.08 5.06
N ALA A 383 -17.94 24.60 6.26
CA ALA A 383 -17.56 25.42 7.40
C ALA A 383 -16.23 26.15 7.14
N LEU A 384 -15.23 25.46 6.55
CA LEU A 384 -13.98 26.08 6.11
C LEU A 384 -14.22 27.21 5.10
N GLY A 385 -15.07 27.00 4.10
CA GLY A 385 -15.41 28.02 3.10
C GLY A 385 -16.10 29.25 3.69
N LYS A 386 -16.83 29.09 4.82
CA LYS A 386 -17.43 30.20 5.58
C LYS A 386 -16.46 30.88 6.54
N GLY A 387 -15.30 30.29 6.79
CA GLY A 387 -14.33 30.74 7.80
C GLY A 387 -14.69 30.36 9.23
N ASP A 388 -15.62 29.43 9.45
CA ASP A 388 -15.94 28.89 10.78
C ASP A 388 -14.97 27.76 11.13
N LEU A 389 -13.78 28.15 11.61
CA LEU A 389 -12.70 27.21 11.91
C LEU A 389 -13.05 26.26 13.07
N ALA A 390 -13.90 26.68 14.01
CA ALA A 390 -14.28 25.86 15.15
C ALA A 390 -15.27 24.76 14.75
N GLU A 391 -16.27 25.10 13.93
CA GLU A 391 -17.19 24.12 13.35
C GLU A 391 -16.44 23.15 12.41
N ALA A 392 -15.53 23.67 11.58
CA ALA A 392 -14.69 22.84 10.72
C ALA A 392 -13.78 21.89 11.53
N GLN A 393 -13.15 22.37 12.60
CA GLN A 393 -12.31 21.52 13.44
C GLN A 393 -13.14 20.38 14.04
N LYS A 394 -14.31 20.67 14.62
CA LYS A 394 -15.20 19.64 15.18
C LYS A 394 -15.69 18.65 14.11
N GLY A 395 -16.03 19.15 12.92
CA GLY A 395 -16.45 18.32 11.79
C GLY A 395 -15.35 17.37 11.32
N ALA A 396 -14.11 17.85 11.21
CA ALA A 396 -12.95 17.05 10.83
C ALA A 396 -12.66 15.95 11.88
N GLU A 397 -12.74 16.28 13.17
CA GLU A 397 -12.58 15.29 14.26
C GLU A 397 -13.62 14.17 14.14
N GLY A 398 -14.89 14.54 13.96
CA GLY A 398 -16.00 13.59 13.84
C GLY A 398 -15.87 12.71 12.60
N ALA A 399 -15.60 13.30 11.43
CA ALA A 399 -15.41 12.56 10.18
C ALA A 399 -14.21 11.60 10.26
N GLY A 400 -13.09 12.04 10.83
CA GLY A 400 -11.89 11.22 11.01
C GLY A 400 -12.14 9.99 11.90
N LYS A 401 -12.85 10.16 13.02
CA LYS A 401 -13.26 9.05 13.88
C LYS A 401 -14.16 8.06 13.13
N GLN A 402 -15.17 8.56 12.42
CA GLN A 402 -16.10 7.73 11.67
C GLN A 402 -15.41 6.93 10.55
N PHE A 403 -14.48 7.53 9.81
CA PHE A 403 -13.71 6.80 8.79
C PHE A 403 -12.84 5.69 9.40
N ARG A 404 -12.22 5.94 10.56
CA ARG A 404 -11.39 4.95 11.26
C ARG A 404 -12.22 3.79 11.83
N GLU A 405 -13.38 4.07 12.38
CA GLU A 405 -14.28 3.00 12.86
C GLU A 405 -14.86 2.20 11.69
N LEU A 406 -15.25 2.89 10.61
CA LEU A 406 -15.77 2.25 9.43
C LEU A 406 -14.71 1.40 8.73
N SER A 407 -13.43 1.80 8.71
CA SER A 407 -12.36 0.97 8.13
C SER A 407 -12.24 -0.37 8.87
N GLN A 408 -12.29 -0.35 10.21
CA GLN A 408 -12.28 -1.56 11.03
C GLN A 408 -13.53 -2.42 10.82
N GLN A 409 -14.72 -1.79 10.77
CA GLN A 409 -15.98 -2.49 10.50
C GLN A 409 -15.96 -3.16 9.12
N VAL A 410 -15.59 -2.43 8.08
CA VAL A 410 -15.53 -2.92 6.69
C VAL A 410 -14.48 -4.03 6.57
N GLN A 411 -13.31 -3.88 7.19
CA GLN A 411 -12.29 -4.92 7.22
C GLN A 411 -12.81 -6.21 7.88
N ALA A 412 -13.55 -6.08 8.99
CA ALA A 412 -14.15 -7.22 9.65
C ALA A 412 -15.25 -7.87 8.80
N LEU A 413 -16.15 -7.08 8.22
CA LEU A 413 -17.26 -7.60 7.40
C LEU A 413 -16.81 -8.29 6.11
N LEU A 414 -15.73 -7.79 5.50
CA LEU A 414 -15.19 -8.29 4.23
C LEU A 414 -14.11 -9.36 4.40
N ALA A 415 -13.81 -9.76 5.64
CA ALA A 415 -12.89 -10.86 5.89
C ALA A 415 -13.48 -12.17 5.34
N GLU A 416 -12.76 -12.78 4.39
CA GLU A 416 -13.22 -13.97 3.67
C GLU A 416 -13.45 -15.14 4.62
N GLU A 417 -12.50 -15.35 5.54
CA GLU A 417 -12.55 -16.45 6.48
C GLU A 417 -13.34 -16.11 7.74
N GLN A 418 -14.11 -17.08 8.21
CA GLN A 418 -14.81 -17.00 9.48
C GLN A 418 -13.87 -16.77 10.67
N ALA A 419 -12.66 -17.34 10.63
CA ALA A 419 -11.65 -17.13 11.68
C ALA A 419 -11.26 -15.65 11.79
N GLN A 420 -10.98 -14.99 10.66
CA GLN A 420 -10.62 -13.57 10.61
C GLN A 420 -11.76 -12.68 11.13
N ARG A 421 -13.01 -13.00 10.80
CA ARG A 421 -14.20 -12.31 11.35
C ARG A 421 -14.29 -12.42 12.87
N ILE A 422 -14.06 -13.61 13.41
CA ILE A 422 -14.08 -13.87 14.85
C ILE A 422 -12.94 -13.12 15.55
N ALA A 423 -11.73 -13.13 14.97
CA ALA A 423 -10.59 -12.40 15.51
C ALA A 423 -10.82 -10.86 15.51
N ALA A 424 -11.42 -10.32 14.45
CA ALA A 424 -11.79 -8.91 14.40
C ALA A 424 -12.84 -8.56 15.48
N ALA A 425 -13.86 -9.41 15.65
CA ALA A 425 -14.87 -9.25 16.69
C ALA A 425 -14.27 -9.34 18.11
N GLU A 426 -13.32 -10.25 18.34
CA GLU A 426 -12.57 -10.38 19.60
C GLU A 426 -11.80 -9.09 19.92
N GLN A 427 -11.06 -8.54 18.94
CA GLN A 427 -10.31 -7.30 19.12
C GLN A 427 -11.23 -6.12 19.44
N MET A 428 -12.36 -5.99 18.73
CA MET A 428 -13.37 -4.97 18.99
C MET A 428 -13.99 -5.11 20.38
N ALA A 429 -14.33 -6.34 20.80
CA ALA A 429 -14.87 -6.62 22.13
C ALA A 429 -13.86 -6.28 23.23
N SER A 430 -12.59 -6.68 23.08
CA SER A 430 -11.53 -6.36 24.03
C SER A 430 -11.28 -4.85 24.13
N GLN A 431 -11.26 -4.14 23.00
CA GLN A 431 -11.09 -2.69 23.00
C GLN A 431 -12.27 -2.00 23.70
N LEU A 432 -13.49 -2.39 23.36
CA LEU A 432 -14.71 -1.83 23.96
C LEU A 432 -14.78 -2.09 25.47
N ALA A 433 -14.37 -3.29 25.93
CA ALA A 433 -14.31 -3.63 27.35
C ALA A 433 -13.38 -2.68 28.13
N ARG A 434 -12.19 -2.37 27.57
CA ARG A 434 -11.22 -1.44 28.16
C ARG A 434 -11.77 -0.02 28.22
N GLU A 435 -12.35 0.47 27.12
CA GLU A 435 -12.93 1.81 27.06
C GLU A 435 -14.10 1.99 28.04
N GLN A 436 -14.95 0.98 28.18
CA GLN A 436 -16.04 0.97 29.16
C GLN A 436 -15.54 0.98 30.60
N LYS A 437 -14.47 0.22 30.89
CA LYS A 437 -13.84 0.21 32.22
C LYS A 437 -13.26 1.58 32.57
N ASP A 438 -12.48 2.16 31.67
CA ASP A 438 -11.90 3.50 31.84
C ASP A 438 -12.99 4.55 32.03
N PHE A 439 -14.09 4.43 31.30
CA PHE A 439 -15.25 5.32 31.43
C PHE A 439 -15.96 5.15 32.79
N ALA A 440 -16.18 3.91 33.24
CA ALA A 440 -16.78 3.63 34.54
C ALA A 440 -15.90 4.13 35.71
N ASP A 441 -14.58 3.99 35.60
CA ASP A 441 -13.62 4.46 36.59
C ASP A 441 -13.59 6.00 36.67
N ARG A 442 -13.69 6.69 35.53
CA ARG A 442 -13.84 8.15 35.49
C ARG A 442 -15.11 8.60 36.21
N LEU A 443 -16.26 7.99 35.90
CA LEU A 443 -17.53 8.27 36.57
C LEU A 443 -17.47 8.02 38.09
N ALA A 444 -16.70 7.01 38.52
CA ALA A 444 -16.46 6.72 39.94
C ALA A 444 -15.66 7.84 40.63
N SER A 445 -14.55 8.26 40.01
CA SER A 445 -13.66 9.27 40.58
C SER A 445 -14.36 10.62 40.79
N GLU A 446 -15.31 10.96 39.92
CA GLU A 446 -16.07 12.21 39.99
C GLU A 446 -17.16 12.19 41.04
N THR A 447 -17.79 11.04 41.27
CA THR A 447 -18.82 10.90 42.30
C THR A 447 -18.23 10.93 43.72
N GLU A 448 -16.99 10.47 43.90
CA GLU A 448 -16.30 10.49 45.20
C GLU A 448 -15.59 11.83 45.48
N GLY A 449 -15.06 12.51 44.46
CA GLY A 449 -14.29 13.76 44.60
C GLY A 449 -15.10 15.02 44.99
N SER A 450 -16.43 14.99 44.80
CA SER A 450 -17.32 16.13 45.09
C SER A 450 -17.79 16.20 46.56
N GLY A 451 -17.61 15.11 47.33
CA GLY A 451 -18.11 14.98 48.71
C GLY A 451 -17.08 15.24 49.81
N GLY A 452 -15.82 15.53 49.47
CA GLY A 452 -14.81 15.84 50.46
C GLY A 452 -15.11 17.17 51.14
N GLU A 453 -15.45 17.13 52.44
CA GLU A 453 -15.44 18.25 53.40
C GLU A 453 -14.02 18.86 53.50
N GLY A 454 -13.54 19.44 52.40
CA GLY A 454 -12.34 20.24 52.35
C GLY A 454 -12.63 21.54 53.06
N LYS A 455 -12.18 21.63 54.32
CA LYS A 455 -12.01 22.85 55.09
C LYS A 455 -11.88 24.08 54.17
N PRO A 456 -12.69 25.13 54.37
CA PRO A 456 -12.66 26.30 53.51
C PRO A 456 -11.24 26.83 53.45
N LYS A 457 -10.61 26.74 52.27
CA LYS A 457 -9.46 27.61 51.95
C LYS A 457 -10.02 29.03 52.06
N LYS A 458 -9.72 29.69 53.18
CA LYS A 458 -9.92 31.13 53.39
C LYS A 458 -9.29 31.86 52.21
N LYS A 459 -10.08 32.13 51.17
CA LYS A 459 -9.76 33.13 50.16
C LYS A 459 -9.88 34.48 50.87
N ASN A 460 -8.75 35.15 50.96
CA ASN A 460 -8.65 36.52 51.40
C ASN A 460 -9.48 37.38 50.43
N GLU A 461 -10.61 37.90 50.90
CA GLU A 461 -11.49 38.80 50.15
C GLU A 461 -10.87 40.21 50.09
N GLU A 462 -10.33 40.60 48.93
CA GLU A 462 -10.32 42.01 48.54
C GLU A 462 -11.62 42.32 47.79
N LYS A 463 -12.53 43.00 48.49
CA LYS A 463 -13.81 43.48 47.98
C LYS A 463 -13.61 44.54 46.91
N ARG A 464 -14.09 44.28 45.69
CA ARG A 464 -14.51 45.35 44.76
C ARG A 464 -16.04 45.33 44.65
N PRO A 465 -16.73 46.45 44.97
CA PRO A 465 -18.16 46.54 44.84
C PRO A 465 -18.54 46.97 43.42
N GLY A 466 -19.53 46.30 42.84
CA GLY A 466 -20.36 46.89 41.80
C GLY A 466 -20.55 46.01 40.56
N LYS A 467 -21.81 45.59 40.39
CA LYS A 467 -22.66 45.77 39.20
C LYS A 467 -23.30 44.46 38.70
N GLY A 468 -24.63 44.40 38.85
CA GLY A 468 -25.56 43.65 38.01
C GLY A 468 -25.72 42.15 38.31
N GLU A 469 -26.70 41.80 39.13
CA GLU A 469 -27.27 40.45 39.18
C GLU A 469 -28.03 40.14 37.87
N GLU A 470 -27.36 39.51 36.92
CA GLU A 470 -28.04 38.67 35.93
C GLU A 470 -28.22 37.27 36.56
N LYS A 471 -29.47 36.87 36.78
CA LYS A 471 -29.84 35.49 37.11
C LYS A 471 -29.42 34.56 35.97
N LYS A 472 -28.17 34.08 36.00
CA LYS A 472 -27.73 32.96 35.15
C LYS A 472 -28.56 31.74 35.55
N LYS A 473 -29.33 31.20 34.61
CA LYS A 473 -30.09 29.95 34.77
C LYS A 473 -29.15 28.86 35.30
N ASP A 474 -29.42 28.36 36.49
CA ASP A 474 -28.65 27.31 37.19
C ASP A 474 -28.71 25.91 36.53
N GLY A 475 -29.09 25.82 35.25
CA GLY A 475 -29.29 24.54 34.55
C GLY A 475 -28.04 23.95 33.87
N ASP A 476 -27.01 24.75 33.54
CA ASP A 476 -25.88 24.30 32.71
C ASP A 476 -24.59 23.96 33.49
N LYS A 477 -24.62 24.00 34.83
CA LYS A 477 -23.38 23.98 35.64
C LYS A 477 -22.72 22.60 35.80
N TYR A 478 -23.31 21.54 35.23
CA TYR A 478 -22.84 20.16 35.42
C TYR A 478 -22.50 19.42 34.13
N LYS A 479 -22.48 20.10 32.96
CA LYS A 479 -21.96 19.47 31.74
C LYS A 479 -20.43 19.39 31.84
N MET A 480 -19.94 18.22 32.23
CA MET A 480 -18.52 17.97 32.25
C MET A 480 -18.03 17.76 30.81
N PRO A 481 -17.05 18.56 30.36
CA PRO A 481 -16.60 18.49 28.98
C PRO A 481 -15.94 17.13 28.71
N GLY A 482 -16.51 16.35 27.79
CA GLY A 482 -15.91 15.13 27.25
C GLY A 482 -16.65 13.83 27.57
N LEU A 483 -17.41 13.73 28.68
CA LEU A 483 -18.09 12.48 29.04
C LEU A 483 -19.19 12.09 28.04
N ASP A 484 -19.95 13.07 27.54
CA ASP A 484 -20.98 12.84 26.53
C ASP A 484 -20.37 12.22 25.27
N GLY A 485 -19.25 12.76 24.79
CA GLY A 485 -18.55 12.24 23.61
C GLY A 485 -17.95 10.84 23.82
N GLN A 486 -17.44 10.54 25.02
CA GLN A 486 -16.97 9.18 25.33
C GLN A 486 -18.12 8.17 25.40
N ALA A 487 -19.27 8.57 25.92
CA ALA A 487 -20.46 7.72 25.94
C ALA A 487 -20.98 7.46 24.52
N GLU A 488 -20.96 8.47 23.64
CA GLU A 488 -21.28 8.33 22.21
C GLU A 488 -20.31 7.36 21.52
N ASP A 489 -19.00 7.55 21.70
CA ASP A 489 -17.96 6.68 21.12
C ASP A 489 -18.15 5.20 21.56
N ILE A 490 -18.49 4.95 22.85
CA ILE A 490 -18.79 3.59 23.36
C ILE A 490 -20.05 3.01 22.72
N ALA A 491 -21.11 3.81 22.58
CA ALA A 491 -22.37 3.38 21.98
C ALA A 491 -22.20 3.01 20.49
N GLU A 492 -21.42 3.81 19.75
CA GLU A 492 -21.14 3.56 18.33
C GLU A 492 -20.34 2.26 18.15
N LYS A 493 -19.28 2.05 18.93
CA LYS A 493 -18.47 0.82 18.89
C LYS A 493 -19.24 -0.43 19.31
N ALA A 494 -20.14 -0.31 20.28
CA ALA A 494 -21.02 -1.42 20.66
C ALA A 494 -21.94 -1.85 19.50
N THR A 495 -22.43 -0.87 18.74
CA THR A 495 -23.26 -1.11 17.55
C THR A 495 -22.43 -1.74 16.42
N THR A 496 -21.18 -1.31 16.24
CA THR A 496 -20.23 -1.91 15.29
C THR A 496 -19.94 -3.36 15.60
N LEU A 497 -19.62 -3.64 16.86
CA LEU A 497 -19.35 -5.00 17.31
C LEU A 497 -20.57 -5.89 17.12
N ALA A 498 -21.78 -5.40 17.42
CA ALA A 498 -23.01 -6.15 17.18
C ALA A 498 -23.22 -6.49 15.70
N ASP A 499 -22.96 -5.54 14.80
CA ASP A 499 -23.05 -5.75 13.36
C ASP A 499 -22.02 -6.78 12.86
N VAL A 500 -20.76 -6.67 13.30
CA VAL A 500 -19.69 -7.62 12.97
C VAL A 500 -19.99 -9.02 13.51
N LEU A 501 -20.48 -9.13 14.76
CA LEU A 501 -20.92 -10.41 15.33
C LEU A 501 -22.12 -10.99 14.58
N GLY A 502 -23.06 -10.15 14.16
CA GLY A 502 -24.20 -10.54 13.34
C GLY A 502 -23.80 -11.06 11.96
N ALA A 503 -22.75 -10.49 11.35
CA ALA A 503 -22.15 -10.99 10.13
C ALA A 503 -21.37 -12.30 10.36
N ALA A 504 -20.59 -12.39 11.44
CA ALA A 504 -19.88 -13.61 11.82
C ALA A 504 -20.83 -14.75 12.21
N ALA A 505 -22.03 -14.46 12.69
CA ALA A 505 -23.05 -15.49 12.95
C ALA A 505 -23.65 -16.08 11.65
N LYS A 506 -23.31 -15.55 10.47
CA LYS A 506 -23.75 -16.05 9.16
C LYS A 506 -22.58 -16.76 8.47
N ALA A 507 -22.77 -18.04 8.16
CA ALA A 507 -21.77 -18.82 7.43
C ALA A 507 -21.79 -18.49 5.93
N ASN A 508 -20.63 -18.16 5.36
CA ASN A 508 -20.48 -17.97 3.91
C ASN A 508 -20.26 -19.31 3.19
N THR A 509 -19.63 -20.27 3.87
CA THR A 509 -19.36 -21.60 3.35
C THR A 509 -20.00 -22.68 4.23
N PRO A 510 -20.23 -23.91 3.72
CA PRO A 510 -20.68 -25.03 4.54
C PRO A 510 -19.75 -25.36 5.72
N GLU A 511 -18.44 -25.15 5.53
CA GLU A 511 -17.40 -25.39 6.56
C GLU A 511 -17.53 -24.42 7.74
N ASP A 512 -17.98 -23.19 7.48
CA ASP A 512 -18.13 -22.15 8.51
C ASP A 512 -19.38 -22.31 9.38
N GLN A 513 -20.31 -23.21 9.03
CA GLN A 513 -21.61 -23.35 9.72
C GLN A 513 -21.47 -23.68 11.21
N ALA A 514 -20.50 -24.51 11.58
CA ALA A 514 -20.29 -24.89 12.98
C ALA A 514 -19.79 -23.71 13.81
N SER A 515 -18.84 -22.94 13.29
CA SER A 515 -18.32 -21.73 13.92
C SER A 515 -19.35 -20.61 14.00
N ALA A 516 -20.11 -20.38 12.93
CA ALA A 516 -21.17 -19.37 12.89
C ALA A 516 -22.26 -19.63 13.95
N LYS A 517 -22.67 -20.90 14.13
CA LYS A 517 -23.59 -21.30 15.20
C LYS A 517 -23.02 -21.02 16.60
N LYS A 518 -21.74 -21.30 16.83
CA LYS A 518 -21.10 -21.01 18.12
C LYS A 518 -21.03 -19.51 18.40
N VAL A 519 -20.77 -18.67 17.39
CA VAL A 519 -20.87 -17.21 17.52
C VAL A 519 -22.29 -16.80 17.89
N GLN A 520 -23.30 -17.35 17.22
CA GLN A 520 -24.71 -17.06 17.53
C GLN A 520 -25.10 -17.48 18.96
N GLU A 521 -24.65 -18.67 19.40
CA GLU A 521 -24.87 -19.15 20.77
C GLU A 521 -24.18 -18.25 21.81
N LEU A 522 -22.97 -17.77 21.53
CA LEU A 522 -22.22 -16.84 22.38
C LEU A 522 -22.96 -15.51 22.52
N VAL A 523 -23.40 -14.93 21.40
CA VAL A 523 -24.19 -13.68 21.36
C VAL A 523 -25.46 -13.81 22.22
N GLY A 524 -26.18 -14.94 22.08
CA GLY A 524 -27.37 -15.22 22.88
C GLY A 524 -27.08 -15.46 24.37
N LYS A 525 -26.03 -16.21 24.69
CA LYS A 525 -25.64 -16.55 26.08
C LYS A 525 -25.23 -15.32 26.87
N LEU A 526 -24.46 -14.41 26.26
CA LEU A 526 -24.01 -13.17 26.90
C LEU A 526 -25.05 -12.03 26.80
N LYS A 527 -26.15 -12.27 26.07
CA LYS A 527 -27.21 -11.29 25.81
C LYS A 527 -26.65 -9.99 25.23
N LEU A 528 -25.76 -10.11 24.24
CA LEU A 528 -25.05 -8.95 23.69
C LEU A 528 -26.03 -7.96 23.03
N ASP A 529 -27.16 -8.42 22.49
CA ASP A 529 -28.20 -7.54 21.94
C ASP A 529 -28.81 -6.63 23.02
N GLU A 530 -29.14 -7.18 24.20
CA GLU A 530 -29.66 -6.40 25.33
C GLU A 530 -28.61 -5.41 25.84
N LEU A 531 -27.34 -5.83 25.85
CA LEU A 531 -26.23 -4.99 26.28
C LEU A 531 -26.00 -3.83 25.31
N THR A 532 -25.97 -4.09 24.00
CA THR A 532 -25.79 -3.04 22.98
C THR A 532 -26.89 -1.99 23.09
N GLN A 533 -28.15 -2.38 23.31
CA GLN A 533 -29.24 -1.42 23.54
C GLN A 533 -29.01 -0.56 24.79
N ARG A 534 -28.55 -1.15 25.89
CA ARG A 534 -28.22 -0.38 27.11
C ARG A 534 -27.06 0.58 26.90
N LEU A 535 -26.06 0.18 26.12
CA LEU A 535 -24.91 1.03 25.77
C LEU A 535 -25.32 2.15 24.83
N GLN A 536 -26.28 1.93 23.92
CA GLN A 536 -26.86 2.98 23.10
C GLN A 536 -27.59 4.06 23.93
N ASP A 537 -28.11 3.70 25.10
CA ASP A 537 -28.73 4.65 26.03
C ASP A 537 -27.72 5.45 26.89
N LEU A 538 -26.42 5.09 26.88
CA LEU A 538 -25.39 5.74 27.70
C LEU A 538 -25.32 7.26 27.50
N PRO A 539 -25.27 7.80 26.27
CA PRO A 539 -25.26 9.25 26.06
C PRO A 539 -26.45 9.95 26.72
N GLY A 540 -27.64 9.34 26.65
CA GLY A 540 -28.85 9.85 27.28
C GLY A 540 -28.79 9.83 28.81
N GLN A 541 -28.17 8.80 29.40
CA GLN A 541 -27.98 8.71 30.85
C GLN A 541 -27.00 9.76 31.37
N VAL A 542 -25.87 9.96 30.68
CA VAL A 542 -24.86 10.98 31.02
C VAL A 542 -25.46 12.38 30.87
N GLY A 543 -26.13 12.67 29.74
CA GLY A 543 -26.77 13.95 29.49
C GLY A 543 -27.90 14.28 30.47
N ALA A 544 -28.58 13.26 31.01
CA ALA A 544 -29.59 13.41 32.07
C ALA A 544 -28.99 13.49 33.50
N GLY A 545 -27.66 13.43 33.65
CA GLY A 545 -26.97 13.46 34.95
C GLY A 545 -27.10 12.17 35.76
N LYS A 546 -27.52 11.06 35.14
CA LYS A 546 -27.71 9.76 35.79
C LYS A 546 -26.41 8.95 35.86
N MET A 547 -25.38 9.55 36.46
CA MET A 547 -24.02 8.98 36.44
C MET A 547 -23.91 7.59 37.07
N GLN A 548 -24.75 7.26 38.05
CA GLN A 548 -24.79 5.92 38.65
C GLN A 548 -25.37 4.85 37.70
N GLU A 549 -26.40 5.20 36.91
CA GLU A 549 -26.94 4.30 35.88
C GLU A 549 -25.91 4.10 34.76
N ALA A 550 -25.27 5.19 34.30
CA ALA A 550 -24.23 5.14 33.28
C ALA A 550 -23.02 4.31 33.73
N LYS A 551 -22.56 4.49 34.97
CA LYS A 551 -21.47 3.70 35.55
C LYS A 551 -21.84 2.22 35.64
N ALA A 552 -23.06 1.89 36.08
CA ALA A 552 -23.51 0.51 36.16
C ALA A 552 -23.62 -0.15 34.78
N ALA A 553 -24.14 0.57 33.77
CA ALA A 553 -24.23 0.09 32.39
C ALA A 553 -22.85 -0.12 31.76
N ALA A 554 -21.92 0.81 31.96
CA ALA A 554 -20.54 0.67 31.48
C ALA A 554 -19.79 -0.48 32.20
N GLY A 555 -19.99 -0.65 33.52
CA GLY A 555 -19.39 -1.75 34.28
C GLY A 555 -19.88 -3.14 33.84
N ASP A 556 -21.20 -3.35 33.77
CA ASP A 556 -21.81 -4.59 33.25
C ASP A 556 -21.39 -4.84 31.78
N GLY A 557 -21.29 -3.77 30.99
CA GLY A 557 -20.77 -3.84 29.63
C GLY A 557 -19.35 -4.34 29.56
N SER A 558 -18.45 -3.76 30.36
CA SER A 558 -17.03 -4.10 30.37
C SER A 558 -16.81 -5.58 30.69
N GLU A 559 -17.45 -6.08 31.76
CA GLU A 559 -17.33 -7.49 32.18
C GLU A 559 -17.85 -8.46 31.10
N ARG A 560 -18.96 -8.12 30.42
CA ARG A 560 -19.52 -8.97 29.37
C ARG A 560 -18.72 -8.91 28.07
N MET A 561 -18.18 -7.75 27.71
CA MET A 561 -17.33 -7.61 26.54
C MET A 561 -15.98 -8.30 26.73
N GLU A 562 -15.43 -8.29 27.95
CA GLU A 562 -14.25 -9.09 28.33
C GLU A 562 -14.56 -10.59 28.22
N ALA A 563 -15.68 -11.06 28.78
CA ALA A 563 -16.12 -12.45 28.65
C ALA A 563 -16.41 -12.86 27.19
N ALA A 564 -16.92 -11.94 26.37
CA ALA A 564 -17.12 -12.15 24.94
C ALA A 564 -15.79 -12.31 24.22
N ALA A 565 -14.82 -11.44 24.48
CA ALA A 565 -13.49 -11.50 23.90
C ALA A 565 -12.81 -12.84 24.24
N GLU A 566 -12.85 -13.27 25.50
CA GLU A 566 -12.28 -14.57 25.92
C GLU A 566 -12.92 -15.76 25.18
N GLN A 567 -14.25 -15.77 25.07
CA GLN A 567 -14.96 -16.86 24.39
C GLN A 567 -14.76 -16.85 22.87
N LEU A 568 -14.67 -15.66 22.25
CA LEU A 568 -14.33 -15.51 20.83
C LEU A 568 -12.89 -15.96 20.57
N SER A 569 -11.95 -15.65 21.47
CA SER A 569 -10.56 -16.10 21.40
C SER A 569 -10.44 -17.63 21.46
N ALA A 570 -11.14 -18.26 22.40
CA ALA A 570 -11.20 -19.72 22.49
C ALA A 570 -11.83 -20.36 21.24
N LEU A 571 -12.87 -19.73 20.69
CA LEU A 571 -13.50 -20.17 19.45
C LEU A 571 -12.55 -20.03 18.26
N HIS A 572 -11.87 -18.89 18.13
CA HIS A 572 -10.87 -18.63 17.09
C HIS A 572 -9.77 -19.69 17.11
N ARG A 573 -9.17 -19.95 18.28
CA ARG A 573 -8.16 -21.01 18.46
C ARG A 573 -8.67 -22.38 18.03
N SER A 574 -9.93 -22.71 18.32
CA SER A 574 -10.53 -24.00 17.94
C SER A 574 -10.71 -24.18 16.42
N ILE A 575 -10.72 -23.08 15.65
CA ILE A 575 -10.82 -23.07 14.18
C ILE A 575 -9.42 -23.03 13.55
N VAL A 576 -8.53 -22.21 14.10
CA VAL A 576 -7.21 -21.96 13.54
C VAL A 576 -6.22 -23.10 13.80
N ALA A 577 -6.19 -23.66 15.01
CA ALA A 577 -5.26 -24.73 15.37
C ALA A 577 -5.28 -25.94 14.39
N PRO A 578 -6.44 -26.53 14.04
CA PRO A 578 -6.46 -27.65 13.09
C PRO A 578 -6.00 -27.24 11.68
N LYS A 579 -6.28 -26.01 11.23
CA LYS A 579 -5.82 -25.50 9.93
C LYS A 579 -4.31 -25.31 9.90
N VAL A 580 -3.72 -24.79 10.98
CA VAL A 580 -2.27 -24.64 11.12
C VAL A 580 -1.58 -26.00 11.12
N ASP A 581 -2.13 -26.98 11.84
CA ASP A 581 -1.61 -28.35 11.86
C ASP A 581 -1.69 -29.02 10.47
N GLU A 582 -2.75 -28.77 9.72
CA GLU A 582 -2.91 -29.26 8.35
C GLU A 582 -1.89 -28.62 7.40
N LEU A 583 -1.77 -27.28 7.42
CA LEU A 583 -0.78 -26.56 6.61
C LEU A 583 0.66 -26.97 6.95
N ALA A 584 0.98 -27.22 8.22
CA ALA A 584 2.28 -27.71 8.64
C ALA A 584 2.58 -29.11 8.07
N LYS A 585 1.57 -29.99 7.98
CA LYS A 585 1.71 -31.30 7.30
C LYS A 585 1.91 -31.13 5.79
N LEU A 586 1.19 -30.20 5.15
CA LEU A 586 1.36 -29.89 3.74
C LEU A 586 2.75 -29.31 3.44
N GLU A 587 3.27 -28.45 4.32
CA GLU A 587 4.64 -27.95 4.25
C GLU A 587 5.65 -29.10 4.34
N ALA A 588 5.46 -30.05 5.26
CA ALA A 588 6.33 -31.22 5.37
C ALA A 588 6.28 -32.08 4.11
N LYS A 589 5.09 -32.30 3.53
CA LYS A 589 4.93 -33.01 2.24
C LYS A 589 5.62 -32.26 1.09
N LEU A 590 5.51 -30.94 1.01
CA LEU A 590 6.17 -30.10 0.00
C LEU A 590 7.70 -30.21 0.10
N ASN A 591 8.25 -30.19 1.31
CA ASN A 591 9.68 -30.40 1.52
C ASN A 591 10.11 -31.80 1.06
N GLY A 592 9.35 -32.84 1.42
CA GLY A 592 9.61 -34.21 0.95
C GLY A 592 9.59 -34.33 -0.58
N LEU A 593 8.59 -33.72 -1.23
CA LEU A 593 8.48 -33.67 -2.69
C LEU A 593 9.71 -32.96 -3.33
N GLY A 594 10.22 -31.91 -2.68
CA GLY A 594 11.43 -31.21 -3.10
C GLY A 594 12.71 -32.03 -2.94
N GLU A 595 12.81 -32.85 -1.88
CA GLU A 595 13.93 -33.76 -1.65
C GLU A 595 13.94 -34.92 -2.66
N GLU A 596 12.78 -35.56 -2.89
CA GLU A 596 12.60 -36.63 -3.88
C GLU A 596 13.00 -36.18 -5.28
N LEU A 597 12.73 -34.91 -5.63
CA LEU A 597 13.09 -34.33 -6.93
C LEU A 597 14.60 -34.39 -7.24
N THR A 598 15.44 -34.59 -6.24
CA THR A 598 16.90 -34.68 -6.41
C THR A 598 17.40 -36.07 -6.78
N GLN A 599 16.59 -37.12 -6.59
CA GLN A 599 16.99 -38.53 -6.71
C GLN A 599 15.87 -39.36 -7.37
N LEU A 600 15.61 -39.12 -8.66
CA LEU A 600 14.70 -39.94 -9.46
C LEU A 600 15.51 -40.70 -10.50
N ASP A 601 15.64 -42.02 -10.32
CA ASP A 601 16.47 -42.92 -11.12
C ASP A 601 15.68 -43.54 -12.28
N THR A 602 14.36 -43.68 -12.13
CA THR A 602 13.52 -44.39 -13.11
C THR A 602 12.37 -43.53 -13.65
N PRO A 603 11.93 -43.75 -14.92
CA PRO A 603 10.73 -43.10 -15.45
C PRO A 603 9.46 -43.37 -14.64
N THR A 604 9.39 -44.50 -13.94
CA THR A 604 8.29 -44.84 -13.04
C THR A 604 8.28 -43.95 -11.80
N GLU A 605 9.44 -43.66 -11.21
CA GLU A 605 9.57 -42.70 -10.10
C GLU A 605 9.19 -41.28 -10.54
N ILE A 606 9.58 -40.86 -11.74
CA ILE A 606 9.13 -39.57 -12.31
C ILE A 606 7.60 -39.53 -12.39
N THR A 607 6.97 -40.61 -12.85
CA THR A 607 5.51 -40.68 -12.96
C THR A 607 4.85 -40.60 -11.58
N GLY A 608 5.38 -41.35 -10.60
CA GLY A 608 4.91 -41.30 -9.20
C GLY A 608 5.02 -39.90 -8.61
N TRP A 609 6.17 -39.26 -8.78
CA TRP A 609 6.42 -37.90 -8.31
C TRP A 609 5.40 -36.88 -8.86
N HIS A 610 5.07 -36.95 -10.16
CA HIS A 610 4.06 -36.04 -10.73
C HIS A 610 2.64 -36.31 -10.20
N MET A 611 2.31 -37.56 -9.90
CA MET A 611 1.01 -37.90 -9.28
C MET A 611 0.93 -37.33 -7.87
N ASP A 612 1.98 -37.52 -7.06
CA ASP A 612 2.06 -37.01 -5.70
C ASP A 612 2.07 -35.47 -5.69
N ALA A 613 2.80 -34.85 -6.62
CA ALA A 613 2.77 -33.39 -6.82
C ALA A 613 1.36 -32.89 -7.17
N THR A 614 0.64 -33.58 -8.08
CA THR A 614 -0.72 -33.18 -8.47
C THR A 614 -1.68 -33.27 -7.28
N ALA A 615 -1.63 -34.37 -6.51
CA ALA A 615 -2.45 -34.55 -5.32
C ALA A 615 -2.14 -33.50 -4.25
N LEU A 616 -0.86 -33.22 -4.01
CA LEU A 616 -0.43 -32.21 -3.04
C LEU A 616 -0.88 -30.80 -3.46
N LEU A 617 -0.82 -30.46 -4.75
CA LEU A 617 -1.31 -29.18 -5.26
C LEU A 617 -2.83 -29.01 -5.06
N GLU A 618 -3.61 -30.09 -5.17
CA GLU A 618 -5.05 -30.06 -4.86
C GLU A 618 -5.31 -29.90 -3.35
N GLU A 619 -4.51 -30.54 -2.49
CA GLU A 619 -4.60 -30.34 -1.03
C GLU A 619 -4.23 -28.90 -0.64
N LEU A 620 -3.17 -28.34 -1.22
CA LEU A 620 -2.74 -26.95 -1.01
C LEU A 620 -3.80 -25.94 -1.45
N GLU A 621 -4.44 -26.16 -2.61
CA GLU A 621 -5.54 -25.32 -3.09
C GLU A 621 -6.75 -25.37 -2.13
N LYS A 622 -7.11 -26.56 -1.64
CA LYS A 622 -8.18 -26.71 -0.62
C LYS A 622 -7.83 -26.01 0.69
N ALA A 623 -6.55 -25.98 1.06
CA ALA A 623 -6.06 -25.25 2.22
C ALA A 623 -5.91 -23.72 2.00
N GLY A 624 -6.28 -23.22 0.80
CA GLY A 624 -6.23 -21.80 0.46
C GLY A 624 -4.81 -21.30 0.13
N VAL A 625 -3.89 -22.17 -0.26
CA VAL A 625 -2.59 -21.77 -0.81
C VAL A 625 -2.75 -21.46 -2.30
N THR A 626 -2.18 -20.33 -2.74
CA THR A 626 -2.52 -19.61 -3.98
C THR A 626 -2.80 -20.46 -5.23
N GLU A 627 -4.02 -20.33 -5.79
CA GLU A 627 -4.47 -20.99 -7.03
C GLU A 627 -3.56 -20.66 -8.23
N GLU A 628 -3.00 -19.45 -8.25
CA GLU A 628 -2.08 -19.00 -9.29
C GLU A 628 -0.78 -19.83 -9.32
N LEU A 629 -0.15 -20.07 -8.17
CA LEU A 629 1.06 -20.89 -8.10
C LEU A 629 0.77 -22.33 -8.52
N ARG A 630 -0.41 -22.87 -8.18
CA ARG A 630 -0.85 -24.17 -8.67
C ARG A 630 -0.95 -24.20 -10.20
N LYS A 631 -1.60 -23.20 -10.81
CA LYS A 631 -1.71 -23.10 -12.28
C LYS A 631 -0.34 -22.99 -12.94
N GLU A 632 0.56 -22.16 -12.41
CA GLU A 632 1.94 -22.06 -12.89
C GLU A 632 2.68 -23.41 -12.79
N PHE A 633 2.50 -24.12 -11.67
CA PHE A 633 3.11 -25.43 -11.46
C PHE A 633 2.58 -26.47 -12.45
N LEU A 634 1.27 -26.55 -12.65
CA LEU A 634 0.65 -27.46 -13.61
C LEU A 634 1.07 -27.15 -15.05
N GLU A 635 1.22 -25.88 -15.42
CA GLU A 635 1.73 -25.49 -16.74
C GLU A 635 3.20 -25.91 -16.92
N GLU A 636 4.02 -25.78 -15.88
CA GLU A 636 5.40 -26.28 -15.92
C GLU A 636 5.45 -27.82 -16.00
N MET A 637 4.52 -28.51 -15.33
CA MET A 637 4.32 -29.95 -15.48
C MET A 637 3.98 -30.33 -16.93
N LYS A 638 3.04 -29.62 -17.56
CA LYS A 638 2.70 -29.82 -18.99
C LYS A 638 3.89 -29.62 -19.90
N LYS A 639 4.70 -28.56 -19.70
CA LYS A 639 5.91 -28.32 -20.49
C LYS A 639 6.95 -29.43 -20.34
N ALA A 640 7.01 -30.07 -19.17
CA ALA A 640 7.90 -31.20 -18.93
C ALA A 640 7.38 -32.54 -19.51
N GLY A 641 6.18 -32.54 -20.09
CA GLY A 641 5.54 -33.71 -20.70
C GLY A 641 4.47 -34.38 -19.82
N TRP A 642 4.11 -33.82 -18.65
CA TRP A 642 3.03 -34.34 -17.81
C TRP A 642 1.66 -33.81 -18.24
N GLY A 643 0.79 -34.71 -18.68
CA GLY A 643 -0.59 -34.37 -19.02
C GLY A 643 -1.27 -35.44 -19.88
N PRO A 644 -2.55 -35.24 -20.25
CA PRO A 644 -3.30 -36.18 -21.09
C PRO A 644 -2.67 -36.37 -22.48
N GLU A 645 -1.82 -35.44 -22.93
CA GLU A 645 -1.10 -35.50 -24.20
C GLU A 645 0.29 -36.14 -24.11
N MET A 646 0.45 -37.14 -23.22
CA MET A 646 1.70 -37.84 -22.89
C MET A 646 2.31 -38.69 -24.05
N LYS A 647 2.32 -38.19 -25.30
CA LYS A 647 2.79 -38.94 -26.48
C LYS A 647 4.28 -38.80 -26.76
N LYS A 648 4.98 -37.82 -26.16
CA LYS A 648 6.36 -37.45 -26.52
C LYS A 648 7.45 -37.80 -25.49
N GLY A 649 7.13 -38.53 -24.43
CA GLY A 649 8.08 -38.80 -23.34
C GLY A 649 8.39 -37.56 -22.51
N TRP A 650 9.17 -37.74 -21.44
CA TRP A 650 9.50 -36.69 -20.47
C TRP A 650 10.60 -35.78 -20.99
N ASN A 651 10.47 -34.45 -20.82
CA ASN A 651 11.54 -33.50 -21.08
C ASN A 651 12.49 -33.38 -19.87
N TRP A 652 13.02 -34.52 -19.44
CA TRP A 652 13.94 -34.64 -18.31
C TRP A 652 15.30 -35.06 -18.85
N SER A 653 16.38 -34.43 -18.39
CA SER A 653 17.74 -34.76 -18.84
C SER A 653 18.36 -35.81 -17.95
N ARG A 654 18.99 -36.82 -18.54
CA ARG A 654 19.77 -37.81 -17.76
C ARG A 654 21.14 -37.23 -17.45
N VAL A 655 21.52 -37.22 -16.18
CA VAL A 655 22.84 -36.73 -15.71
C VAL A 655 23.84 -37.90 -15.71
N GLU A 656 25.15 -37.60 -15.78
CA GLU A 656 26.24 -38.60 -15.75
C GLU A 656 26.26 -39.52 -14.51
N GLY A 657 25.41 -39.27 -13.51
CA GLY A 657 25.20 -40.15 -12.34
C GLY A 657 24.10 -41.20 -12.49
N GLY A 658 23.43 -41.29 -13.65
CA GLY A 658 22.40 -42.31 -13.92
C GLY A 658 20.96 -41.88 -13.61
N TYR A 659 20.78 -40.84 -12.77
CA TYR A 659 19.48 -40.24 -12.41
C TYR A 659 19.01 -39.19 -13.43
N TYR A 660 17.72 -38.84 -13.33
CA TYR A 660 17.09 -37.80 -14.13
C TYR A 660 17.11 -36.46 -13.39
N ALA A 661 17.60 -35.41 -14.06
CA ALA A 661 17.49 -34.05 -13.58
C ALA A 661 16.13 -33.45 -13.97
N ALA A 662 15.42 -32.99 -12.94
CA ALA A 662 14.18 -32.25 -13.10
C ALA A 662 14.40 -30.89 -13.78
N PRO A 663 13.39 -30.36 -14.49
CA PRO A 663 13.38 -28.97 -14.94
C PRO A 663 13.63 -28.01 -13.77
N ALA A 664 14.50 -27.01 -13.98
CA ALA A 664 14.86 -26.04 -12.94
C ALA A 664 13.64 -25.26 -12.40
N GLY A 665 12.60 -25.10 -13.23
CA GLY A 665 11.34 -24.45 -12.85
C GLY A 665 10.66 -25.09 -11.64
N TYR A 666 10.73 -26.42 -11.49
CA TYR A 666 10.09 -27.11 -10.36
C TYR A 666 10.66 -26.70 -9.01
N ARG A 667 11.99 -26.62 -8.89
CA ARG A 667 12.61 -26.21 -7.61
C ARG A 667 12.21 -24.78 -7.22
N ILE A 668 12.15 -23.88 -8.20
CA ILE A 668 11.72 -22.49 -7.98
C ILE A 668 10.26 -22.46 -7.51
N LEU A 669 9.39 -23.23 -8.16
CA LEU A 669 7.97 -23.27 -7.84
C LEU A 669 7.68 -23.97 -6.49
N ILE A 670 8.39 -25.05 -6.15
CA ILE A 670 8.30 -25.68 -4.82
C ILE A 670 8.73 -24.70 -3.73
N SER A 671 9.82 -23.97 -3.93
CA SER A 671 10.27 -22.94 -2.98
C SER A 671 9.20 -21.86 -2.79
N ARG A 672 8.57 -21.38 -3.87
CA ARG A 672 7.49 -20.40 -3.80
C ARG A 672 6.25 -20.94 -3.08
N LEU A 673 5.89 -22.21 -3.32
CA LEU A 673 4.77 -22.86 -2.61
C LEU A 673 5.07 -23.04 -1.12
N LEU A 674 6.30 -23.38 -0.75
CA LEU A 674 6.74 -23.43 0.64
C LEU A 674 6.64 -22.05 1.29
N ASP A 675 7.13 -21.00 0.63
CA ASP A 675 7.03 -19.63 1.13
C ASP A 675 5.57 -19.18 1.28
N ALA A 676 4.71 -19.50 0.32
CA ALA A 676 3.27 -19.20 0.38
C ALA A 676 2.58 -19.97 1.52
N THR A 677 2.89 -21.25 1.71
CA THR A 677 2.33 -22.09 2.78
C THR A 677 2.76 -21.55 4.16
N ARG A 678 4.04 -21.19 4.30
CA ARG A 678 4.56 -20.56 5.53
C ARG A 678 3.92 -19.20 5.80
N GLY A 679 3.78 -18.37 4.77
CA GLY A 679 3.07 -17.09 4.87
C GLY A 679 1.64 -17.30 5.37
N ARG A 680 0.95 -18.31 4.84
CA ARG A 680 -0.41 -18.65 5.28
C ARG A 680 -0.48 -19.10 6.74
N ILE A 681 0.46 -19.93 7.19
CA ILE A 681 0.58 -20.32 8.60
C ILE A 681 0.83 -19.08 9.48
N GLN A 682 1.72 -18.18 9.05
CA GLN A 682 2.01 -16.95 9.78
C GLN A 682 0.79 -16.04 9.87
N ASP A 683 0.04 -15.84 8.79
CA ASP A 683 -1.15 -14.99 8.81
C ASP A 683 -2.19 -15.51 9.80
N LEU A 684 -2.39 -16.83 9.86
CA LEU A 684 -3.29 -17.48 10.81
C LEU A 684 -2.81 -17.32 12.26
N MET A 685 -1.50 -17.47 12.52
CA MET A 685 -0.93 -17.31 13.87
C MET A 685 -0.81 -15.83 14.30
N LEU A 686 -0.51 -14.91 13.38
CA LEU A 686 -0.40 -13.48 13.67
C LEU A 686 -1.78 -12.89 13.97
N GLY A 687 -2.84 -13.42 13.37
CA GLY A 687 -4.21 -13.13 13.79
C GLY A 687 -4.44 -13.42 15.28
N GLU A 688 -3.87 -14.51 15.80
CA GLU A 688 -3.91 -14.86 17.23
C GLU A 688 -3.00 -13.94 18.08
N LEU A 689 -1.75 -13.73 17.66
CA LEU A 689 -0.80 -12.90 18.43
C LEU A 689 -1.21 -11.42 18.51
N ALA A 690 -1.90 -10.91 17.49
CA ALA A 690 -2.40 -9.54 17.49
C ALA A 690 -3.47 -9.33 18.57
N SER A 691 -4.28 -10.36 18.88
CA SER A 691 -5.27 -10.29 19.97
C SER A 691 -4.67 -10.61 21.34
N SER A 692 -3.66 -11.49 21.40
CA SER A 692 -3.08 -11.99 22.65
C SER A 692 -1.67 -11.45 22.98
N ARG A 693 -1.39 -10.16 22.71
CA ARG A 693 -0.04 -9.56 22.90
C ARG A 693 0.60 -9.79 24.27
N ASP A 694 -0.19 -10.05 25.31
CA ASP A 694 0.28 -10.27 26.69
C ASP A 694 0.22 -11.74 27.14
N GLU A 695 -0.29 -12.66 26.32
CA GLU A 695 -0.40 -14.08 26.67
C GLU A 695 0.83 -14.87 26.20
N ALA A 696 1.32 -15.81 27.02
CA ALA A 696 2.44 -16.66 26.65
C ALA A 696 2.08 -17.51 25.41
N ILE A 697 3.01 -17.65 24.46
CA ILE A 697 2.83 -18.50 23.27
C ILE A 697 2.37 -19.89 23.71
N PRO A 698 1.22 -20.40 23.22
CA PRO A 698 0.74 -21.72 23.59
C PRO A 698 1.84 -22.79 23.39
N PRO A 699 2.05 -23.73 24.34
CA PRO A 699 3.14 -24.71 24.26
C PRO A 699 3.16 -25.51 22.95
N GLN A 700 1.99 -25.74 22.35
CA GLN A 700 1.84 -26.43 21.07
C GLN A 700 2.47 -25.70 19.88
N TYR A 701 2.62 -24.37 19.96
CA TYR A 701 3.26 -23.55 18.91
C TYR A 701 4.68 -23.14 19.25
N GLN A 702 5.16 -23.42 20.47
CA GLN A 702 6.47 -22.97 20.92
C GLN A 702 7.58 -23.49 20.01
N ASP A 703 7.56 -24.78 19.66
CA ASP A 703 8.52 -25.39 18.74
C ASP A 703 8.46 -24.81 17.32
N LEU A 704 7.26 -24.41 16.85
CA LEU A 704 7.07 -23.81 15.54
C LEU A 704 7.61 -22.38 15.51
N VAL A 705 7.29 -21.58 16.53
CA VAL A 705 7.78 -20.21 16.69
C VAL A 705 9.29 -20.20 16.90
N ASP A 706 9.84 -21.14 17.68
CA ASP A 706 11.29 -21.26 17.90
C ASP A 706 12.01 -21.67 16.61
N ARG A 707 11.52 -22.68 15.88
CA ARG A 707 12.05 -23.03 14.54
C ARG A 707 11.98 -21.85 13.60
N TYR A 708 10.89 -21.09 13.63
CA TYR A 708 10.69 -19.93 12.78
C TYR A 708 11.68 -18.80 13.10
N HIS A 709 11.85 -18.45 14.37
CA HIS A 709 12.87 -17.49 14.80
C HIS A 709 14.28 -17.97 14.44
N GLN A 710 14.53 -19.28 14.50
CA GLN A 710 15.78 -19.87 14.05
C GLN A 710 15.98 -19.68 12.55
N VAL A 711 14.96 -19.94 11.71
CA VAL A 711 14.99 -19.71 10.26
C VAL A 711 15.23 -18.23 9.95
N LEU A 712 14.44 -17.31 10.50
CA LEU A 712 14.63 -15.87 10.31
C LEU A 712 16.04 -15.41 10.72
N SER A 713 16.55 -15.92 11.84
CA SER A 713 17.91 -15.59 12.30
C SER A 713 18.99 -16.14 11.35
N SER A 714 18.72 -17.28 10.69
CA SER A 714 19.63 -17.91 9.74
C SER A 714 19.59 -17.26 8.35
N GLU A 715 18.41 -16.89 7.87
CA GLU A 715 18.21 -16.16 6.61
C GLU A 715 18.77 -14.74 6.70
N GLY A 716 18.55 -14.05 7.82
CA GLY A 716 19.18 -12.75 8.08
C GLY A 716 20.71 -12.81 8.08
N LYS A 717 21.29 -13.96 8.48
CA LYS A 717 22.74 -14.22 8.40
C LYS A 717 23.19 -14.57 6.98
N GLN A 718 22.41 -15.32 6.20
CA GLN A 718 22.73 -15.64 4.80
C GLN A 718 22.64 -14.41 3.89
N ARG A 719 21.62 -13.55 4.04
CA ARG A 719 21.54 -12.27 3.30
C ARG A 719 22.76 -11.38 3.59
N LYS A 720 23.16 -11.24 4.87
CA LYS A 720 24.38 -10.50 5.25
C LYS A 720 25.68 -11.09 4.71
N LYS A 721 25.70 -12.38 4.32
CA LYS A 721 26.85 -13.01 3.66
C LYS A 721 26.84 -12.86 2.15
N LEU A 722 25.68 -12.63 1.54
CA LEU A 722 25.54 -12.33 0.11
C LEU A 722 25.78 -10.84 -0.18
N ASP A 723 25.51 -9.96 0.79
CA ASP A 723 25.81 -8.53 0.71
C ASP A 723 27.28 -8.17 1.04
N LYS A 724 28.07 -9.14 1.51
CA LYS A 724 29.52 -9.03 1.76
C LYS A 724 30.28 -9.79 0.70
#